data_AF-A0A2K5PMB0-F1
#
_entry.id   AF-A0A2K5PMB0-F1
#
_cell.length_a   1.000
_cell.length_b   1.000
_cell.length_c   1.000
_cell.angle_alpha   90.00
_cell.angle_beta   90.00
_cell.angle_gamma   90.00
#
_symmetry.space_group_name_H-M   'P 1'
#
loop_
_entity.id
_entity.type
_entity.pdbx_description
1 polymer ?
#
loop_
_entity_poly.entity_id
_entity_poly.type
_entity_poly.pdbx_seq_one_letter_code
_entity_poly.pdbx_strand_id
1 'polypeptide(L)'
;VSQYTFAMCSYREKKSEPQELMQLEGYTVDYTDPHPGLQGGRMFFNAVKEGDTVIFASDDEQDRILWVQAMYRATGQSYKPVPVIQTQKLNPKGGTLHADAQLYGDRFQKHGMDEFISANPCKLDHAFLFRILQRQTLDHRLNDSYSCLGWFSPGQVFVLDEYCARYGVRGCHRHLCYLTELMEHSENGAVIDPTLLHYSFAFCASHVHGNRPDGIGTVSVEEKERFEEIKERLSSLLENQISHFRYCFPFGRPEGALKATLSLLERVLMKDIATPIPAEEVKKVVRKCLEKAALINYTRLTEYAKIEETMSQASPARKLEEILHLAELCIEVLQQNEEHHAEAFAWWPDLLAEHAEKFWALFTVDMDTALEAQPQDSWDSFPLFQLLNNFLRNDTLLCNGKFHKHLQEIFVPLVVRYVDLMESSIAQSIHRGFEQETWQPVNNGSATSEDLFWKLDALQMFVFDLHWPEQEFAHHLEQRLKLMASDMLEACVKRTRTAFELKLQKASKTTDLRIPASVCTMFNVLVDAKKQSTKLCALDGGQEFGSQWQQYHSKIDDLIDNSVKEIISLLVSKFVSVLEGVLSKLSRYDEGTFFSSILSFTVKAAAKYVDVPKPGMDLADTYIMFVRQNQDILREKVNEEMYIEKLFDQWYSSSIKVICLWLTDRLDLQLHIYQLKTLIKIVKKTYRDFRLQGVLEGTLNSKTYDTVHRRLTVEEATASVSEGGGLQGITMKDSDEEEEG
;
A
#
# COMPACT_ATOMS: atom_id res chain seq x y z
N VAL A 1 7.83 -24.45 62.79
CA VAL A 1 7.71 -24.42 64.27
C VAL A 1 6.35 -25.04 64.62
N SER A 2 6.31 -26.14 65.36
CA SER A 2 5.06 -26.79 65.82
C SER A 2 4.70 -26.26 67.22
N GLN A 3 3.50 -26.59 67.75
CA GLN A 3 3.09 -26.19 69.11
C GLN A 3 4.04 -26.64 70.23
N TYR A 4 4.99 -27.55 69.97
CA TYR A 4 5.87 -28.13 71.00
C TYR A 4 7.37 -28.04 70.65
N THR A 5 7.76 -27.40 69.55
CA THR A 5 9.18 -27.34 69.13
C THR A 5 9.53 -25.94 68.62
N PHE A 6 10.37 -25.23 69.38
CA PHE A 6 10.87 -23.90 69.04
C PHE A 6 12.23 -23.95 68.36
N ALA A 7 12.45 -23.07 67.38
CA ALA A 7 13.72 -22.96 66.67
C ALA A 7 14.06 -21.49 66.38
N MET A 8 15.34 -21.14 66.46
CA MET A 8 15.90 -19.88 65.99
C MET A 8 16.29 -20.03 64.53
N CYS A 9 15.88 -19.09 63.68
CA CYS A 9 16.09 -19.17 62.23
C CYS A 9 16.70 -17.86 61.70
N SER A 10 17.74 -17.95 60.88
CA SER A 10 18.34 -16.83 60.17
C SER A 10 17.89 -16.83 58.71
N TYR A 11 17.45 -15.68 58.19
CA TYR A 11 16.95 -15.53 56.82
C TYR A 11 17.79 -14.50 56.06
N ARG A 12 18.03 -14.75 54.76
CA ARG A 12 18.54 -13.72 53.86
C ARG A 12 17.39 -12.91 53.28
N GLU A 13 17.65 -11.63 53.03
CA GLU A 13 16.69 -10.78 52.33
C GLU A 13 16.18 -11.45 51.04
N LYS A 14 14.86 -11.42 50.86
CA LYS A 14 14.14 -11.96 49.69
C LYS A 14 14.22 -13.48 49.50
N LYS A 15 14.49 -14.27 50.55
CA LYS A 15 14.31 -15.74 50.53
C LYS A 15 13.36 -16.22 51.62
N SER A 16 12.45 -17.13 51.26
CA SER A 16 11.43 -17.71 52.15
C SER A 16 11.93 -18.89 52.99
N GLU A 17 13.09 -19.44 52.66
CA GLU A 17 13.71 -20.56 53.38
C GLU A 17 14.81 -20.04 54.33
N PRO A 18 14.90 -20.55 55.58
CA PRO A 18 15.93 -20.14 56.52
C PRO A 18 17.31 -20.63 56.04
N GLN A 19 18.29 -19.74 56.08
CA GLN A 19 19.69 -20.07 55.78
C GLN A 19 20.29 -20.95 56.89
N GLU A 20 19.97 -20.64 58.14
CA GLU A 20 20.40 -21.40 59.31
C GLU A 20 19.21 -21.60 60.24
N LEU A 21 19.10 -22.80 60.82
CA LEU A 21 18.03 -23.17 61.74
C LEU A 21 18.63 -23.94 62.93
N MET A 22 18.34 -23.46 64.14
CA MET A 22 18.78 -24.06 65.40
C MET A 22 17.57 -24.35 66.29
N GLN A 23 17.33 -25.62 66.62
CA GLN A 23 16.28 -25.99 67.57
C GLN A 23 16.68 -25.63 69.00
N LEU A 24 15.77 -25.01 69.76
CA LEU A 24 16.03 -24.49 71.10
C LEU A 24 15.78 -25.50 72.22
N GLU A 25 15.38 -26.72 71.88
CA GLU A 25 15.08 -27.77 72.87
C GLU A 25 16.35 -28.19 73.62
N GLY A 26 16.32 -28.08 74.95
CA GLY A 26 17.45 -28.42 75.84
C GLY A 26 18.53 -27.32 75.97
N TYR A 27 18.36 -26.16 75.33
CA TYR A 27 19.24 -25.00 75.53
C TYR A 27 18.82 -24.19 76.76
N THR A 28 19.75 -23.55 77.46
CA THR A 28 19.49 -22.48 78.43
C THR A 28 20.06 -21.16 77.94
N VAL A 29 19.34 -20.07 78.14
CA VAL A 29 19.73 -18.71 77.75
C VAL A 29 20.15 -17.89 78.96
N ASP A 30 21.27 -17.17 78.86
CA ASP A 30 21.78 -16.26 79.89
C ASP A 30 22.39 -14.98 79.32
N TYR A 31 22.41 -13.93 80.14
CA TYR A 31 23.12 -12.69 79.82
C TYR A 31 24.62 -12.90 79.94
N THR A 32 25.39 -12.38 78.99
CA THR A 32 26.85 -12.49 79.00
C THR A 32 27.53 -11.13 78.87
N ASP A 33 28.74 -11.03 79.41
CA ASP A 33 29.59 -9.86 79.22
C ASP A 33 30.11 -9.78 77.76
N PRO A 34 30.43 -8.56 77.27
CA PRO A 34 30.95 -8.37 75.93
C PRO A 34 32.21 -9.21 75.69
N HIS A 35 32.20 -10.02 74.63
CA HIS A 35 33.37 -10.79 74.23
C HIS A 35 34.26 -9.98 73.28
N PRO A 36 35.47 -9.57 73.70
CA PRO A 36 36.36 -8.79 72.84
C PRO A 36 36.84 -9.66 71.67
N GLY A 37 36.38 -9.34 70.45
CA GLY A 37 36.80 -10.01 69.21
C GLY A 37 35.68 -10.39 68.23
N LEU A 38 34.41 -10.25 68.62
CA LEU A 38 33.25 -10.48 67.73
C LEU A 38 32.75 -9.17 67.13
N GLN A 39 32.49 -9.14 65.82
CA GLN A 39 31.95 -7.96 65.11
C GLN A 39 30.43 -8.09 64.96
N GLY A 40 29.69 -7.02 65.30
CA GLY A 40 28.23 -6.94 65.23
C GLY A 40 27.57 -7.06 66.61
N GLY A 41 26.78 -6.05 66.99
CA GLY A 41 26.11 -5.93 68.29
C GLY A 41 26.98 -5.36 69.43
N ARG A 42 26.35 -4.64 70.37
CA ARG A 42 26.97 -4.04 71.57
C ARG A 42 26.67 -4.82 72.85
N MET A 43 25.56 -5.55 72.87
CA MET A 43 25.08 -6.31 74.02
C MET A 43 24.96 -7.78 73.66
N PHE A 44 25.44 -8.66 74.54
CA PHE A 44 25.56 -10.09 74.26
C PHE A 44 24.75 -10.94 75.24
N PHE A 45 24.32 -12.10 74.75
CA PHE A 45 23.70 -13.17 75.52
C PHE A 45 24.06 -14.51 74.86
N ASN A 46 24.02 -15.61 75.60
CA ASN A 46 24.36 -16.92 75.07
C ASN A 46 23.24 -17.94 75.26
N ALA A 47 23.23 -18.95 74.39
CA ALA A 47 22.46 -20.18 74.56
C ALA A 47 23.44 -21.35 74.73
N VAL A 48 23.27 -22.14 75.79
CA VAL A 48 24.17 -23.25 76.15
C VAL A 48 23.43 -24.57 76.23
N LYS A 49 24.00 -25.63 75.63
CA LYS A 49 23.51 -27.02 75.73
C LYS A 49 24.68 -28.00 75.70
N GLU A 50 24.85 -28.81 76.75
CA GLU A 50 25.81 -29.93 76.80
C GLU A 50 27.26 -29.62 76.34
N GLY A 51 27.72 -28.38 76.53
CA GLY A 51 29.06 -27.93 76.12
C GLY A 51 29.08 -27.07 74.85
N ASP A 52 28.02 -27.08 74.04
CA ASP A 52 27.85 -26.17 72.93
C ASP A 52 27.34 -24.81 73.42
N THR A 53 28.06 -23.75 73.08
CA THR A 53 27.71 -22.36 73.43
C THR A 53 27.57 -21.53 72.17
N VAL A 54 26.39 -20.97 71.95
CA VAL A 54 26.10 -20.04 70.86
C VAL A 54 25.94 -18.65 71.45
N ILE A 55 26.73 -17.68 70.96
CA ILE A 55 26.69 -16.29 71.42
C ILE A 55 25.90 -15.47 70.41
N PHE A 56 24.90 -14.75 70.91
CA PHE A 56 24.10 -13.79 70.14
C PHE A 56 24.48 -12.38 70.55
N ALA A 57 24.36 -11.46 69.59
CA ALA A 57 24.64 -10.05 69.77
C ALA A 57 23.44 -9.22 69.30
N SER A 58 23.22 -8.11 70.00
CA SER A 58 22.15 -7.14 69.72
C SER A 58 22.71 -5.72 69.82
N ASP A 59 22.11 -4.78 69.10
CA ASP A 59 22.64 -3.42 69.00
C ASP A 59 22.34 -2.55 70.23
N ASP A 60 21.27 -2.86 70.97
CA ASP A 60 20.90 -2.19 72.22
C ASP A 60 20.33 -3.15 73.28
N GLU A 61 20.29 -2.68 74.52
CA GLU A 61 19.90 -3.45 75.70
C GLU A 61 18.43 -3.93 75.66
N GLN A 62 17.56 -3.16 75.02
CA GLN A 62 16.13 -3.44 75.05
C GLN A 62 15.78 -4.58 74.11
N ASP A 63 16.43 -4.62 72.94
CA ASP A 63 16.33 -5.75 72.02
C ASP A 63 16.93 -7.03 72.65
N ARG A 64 18.07 -6.92 73.36
CA ARG A 64 18.63 -8.04 74.14
C ARG A 64 17.62 -8.62 75.12
N ILE A 65 16.94 -7.77 75.89
CA ILE A 65 15.96 -8.21 76.89
C ILE A 65 14.78 -8.93 76.23
N LEU A 66 14.30 -8.43 75.09
CA LEU A 66 13.19 -9.05 74.34
C LEU A 66 13.60 -10.43 73.83
N TRP A 67 14.79 -10.56 73.23
CA TRP A 67 15.30 -11.84 72.75
C TRP A 67 15.53 -12.85 73.87
N VAL A 68 16.15 -12.44 74.98
CA VAL A 68 16.37 -13.32 76.14
C VAL A 68 15.03 -13.76 76.74
N GLN A 69 14.02 -12.89 76.81
CA GLN A 69 12.68 -13.27 77.29
C GLN A 69 11.96 -14.23 76.34
N ALA A 70 12.07 -14.02 75.02
CA ALA A 70 11.49 -14.91 74.03
C ALA A 70 12.14 -16.30 74.08
N MET A 71 13.47 -16.35 74.15
CA MET A 71 14.21 -17.60 74.27
C MET A 71 13.96 -18.30 75.61
N TYR A 72 13.87 -17.57 76.72
CA TYR A 72 13.50 -18.14 78.03
C TYR A 72 12.16 -18.87 78.00
N ARG A 73 11.15 -18.28 77.33
CA ARG A 73 9.83 -18.93 77.15
C ARG A 73 9.91 -20.15 76.24
N ALA A 74 10.75 -20.08 75.20
CA ALA A 74 10.91 -21.13 74.21
C ALA A 74 11.72 -22.34 74.73
N THR A 75 12.73 -22.10 75.57
CA THR A 75 13.57 -23.15 76.16
C THR A 75 12.91 -23.84 77.35
N GLY A 76 12.01 -23.14 78.05
CA GLY A 76 11.36 -23.67 79.24
C GLY A 76 12.32 -23.90 80.41
N GLN A 77 13.49 -23.27 80.41
CA GLN A 77 14.47 -23.42 81.48
C GLN A 77 13.88 -23.04 82.85
N SER A 78 14.35 -23.71 83.90
CA SER A 78 13.75 -23.60 85.25
C SER A 78 14.03 -22.29 85.96
N TYR A 79 15.17 -21.64 85.69
CA TYR A 79 15.56 -20.37 86.30
C TYR A 79 15.41 -19.22 85.32
N LYS A 80 14.96 -18.07 85.82
CA LYS A 80 14.83 -16.85 85.02
C LYS A 80 16.21 -16.18 84.85
N PRO A 81 16.66 -15.88 83.62
CA PRO A 81 17.92 -15.17 83.39
C PRO A 81 17.86 -13.76 83.99
N VAL A 82 18.90 -13.34 84.72
CA VAL A 82 18.99 -12.01 85.36
C VAL A 82 20.16 -11.23 84.75
N PRO A 83 19.98 -9.96 84.36
CA PRO A 83 21.08 -9.13 83.86
C PRO A 83 22.13 -8.91 84.95
N VAL A 84 23.41 -9.08 84.62
CA VAL A 84 24.51 -8.81 85.56
C VAL A 84 24.66 -7.30 85.76
N ILE A 85 24.26 -6.79 86.91
CA ILE A 85 24.42 -5.37 87.27
C ILE A 85 25.88 -5.13 87.66
N GLN A 86 26.63 -4.36 86.87
CA GLN A 86 27.96 -3.88 87.24
C GLN A 86 27.85 -2.96 88.47
N THR A 87 28.22 -3.47 89.64
CA THR A 87 28.23 -2.74 90.91
C THR A 87 29.53 -1.94 91.05
N GLN A 88 29.44 -0.61 90.98
CA GLN A 88 30.52 0.29 91.39
C GLN A 88 30.63 0.37 92.92
N LYS A 89 31.89 0.40 93.35
CA LYS A 89 32.43 0.41 94.71
C LYS A 89 32.16 1.71 95.51
N LEU A 90 31.91 1.52 96.81
CA LEU A 90 32.26 2.34 97.99
C LEU A 90 31.70 3.79 98.19
N ASN A 91 30.65 3.86 99.02
CA ASN A 91 30.31 4.75 100.18
C ASN A 91 31.36 5.77 100.73
N PRO A 92 31.03 6.71 101.67
CA PRO A 92 29.73 7.05 102.31
C PRO A 92 29.44 8.56 102.64
N LYS A 93 28.26 8.78 103.28
CA LYS A 93 27.75 9.93 104.09
C LYS A 93 26.86 10.90 103.30
N GLY A 94 25.60 11.15 103.65
CA GLY A 94 24.74 10.77 104.76
C GLY A 94 23.58 11.78 104.77
N GLY A 95 22.33 11.34 104.91
CA GLY A 95 21.18 12.25 105.05
C GLY A 95 19.93 11.85 104.25
N THR A 96 19.11 11.00 104.86
CA THR A 96 17.67 10.80 104.60
C THR A 96 16.86 12.04 104.99
N LEU A 97 15.67 12.41 104.46
CA LEU A 97 14.77 11.88 103.44
C LEU A 97 13.67 12.96 103.18
N HIS A 98 13.03 12.85 102.01
CA HIS A 98 11.74 13.42 101.60
C HIS A 98 11.69 14.75 100.83
N ALA A 99 12.03 14.67 99.55
CA ALA A 99 11.20 15.13 98.42
C ALA A 99 11.88 14.64 97.13
N ASP A 100 11.25 13.68 96.44
CA ASP A 100 11.40 13.37 95.00
C ASP A 100 10.82 11.98 94.73
N ALA A 101 9.49 11.90 94.80
CA ALA A 101 8.71 10.80 94.26
C ALA A 101 8.26 11.16 92.83
N GLN A 102 9.19 11.52 91.96
CA GLN A 102 8.98 11.81 90.54
C GLN A 102 10.35 11.75 89.88
N LEU A 103 10.78 10.59 89.35
CA LEU A 103 11.89 10.50 88.36
C LEU A 103 12.17 9.08 87.82
N TYR A 104 11.17 8.19 87.77
CA TYR A 104 11.29 6.88 87.08
C TYR A 104 10.07 6.51 86.23
N GLY A 105 9.42 7.51 85.62
CA GLY A 105 8.29 7.32 84.71
C GLY A 105 8.43 7.96 83.33
N ASP A 106 9.47 8.76 83.07
CA ASP A 106 9.43 9.72 81.96
C ASP A 106 10.75 9.78 81.18
N ARG A 107 10.99 8.77 80.34
CA ARG A 107 11.93 8.85 79.20
C ARG A 107 11.43 8.07 77.97
N PHE A 108 10.11 8.00 77.76
CA PHE A 108 9.58 7.99 76.41
C PHE A 108 9.31 9.45 76.06
N GLN A 109 10.06 10.02 75.12
CA GLN A 109 9.63 11.25 74.46
C GLN A 109 8.31 10.96 73.73
N LYS A 110 7.19 11.14 74.42
CA LYS A 110 5.86 11.03 73.84
C LYS A 110 5.70 12.17 72.83
N HIS A 111 5.62 11.83 71.55
CA HIS A 111 5.50 12.75 70.43
C HIS A 111 4.10 13.42 70.36
N GLY A 112 3.65 14.10 71.42
CA GLY A 112 2.32 14.74 71.45
C GLY A 112 1.13 13.75 71.34
N MET A 113 1.38 12.44 71.44
CA MET A 113 0.37 11.40 71.27
C MET A 113 -0.59 11.25 72.46
N ASP A 114 -0.26 11.80 73.62
CA ASP A 114 -1.11 11.70 74.83
C ASP A 114 -2.50 12.32 74.63
N GLU A 115 -2.58 13.41 73.87
CA GLU A 115 -3.85 14.06 73.56
C GLU A 115 -4.72 13.19 72.64
N PHE A 116 -4.12 12.51 71.66
CA PHE A 116 -4.82 11.57 70.77
C PHE A 116 -5.25 10.28 71.48
N ILE A 117 -4.42 9.76 72.39
CA ILE A 117 -4.71 8.54 73.17
C ILE A 117 -5.80 8.81 74.23
N SER A 118 -5.87 10.04 74.77
CA SER A 118 -6.88 10.43 75.76
C SER A 118 -8.15 11.05 75.16
N ALA A 119 -8.16 11.36 73.85
CA ALA A 119 -9.33 11.87 73.15
C ALA A 119 -10.48 10.86 73.21
N ASN A 120 -11.69 11.35 73.52
CA ASN A 120 -12.89 10.51 73.47
C ASN A 120 -13.38 10.39 72.01
N PRO A 121 -13.33 9.20 71.40
CA PRO A 121 -13.72 9.03 69.99
C PRO A 121 -15.16 9.46 69.72
N CYS A 122 -16.08 9.23 70.67
CA CYS A 122 -17.49 9.56 70.51
C CYS A 122 -17.79 11.07 70.39
N LYS A 123 -16.80 11.94 70.64
CA LYS A 123 -16.94 13.41 70.55
C LYS A 123 -16.37 14.00 69.26
N LEU A 124 -15.78 13.17 68.40
CA LEU A 124 -15.13 13.61 67.17
C LEU A 124 -16.03 13.36 65.95
N ASP A 125 -15.94 14.26 64.97
CA ASP A 125 -16.59 14.06 63.67
C ASP A 125 -15.76 13.09 62.82
N HIS A 126 -16.06 11.81 62.99
CA HIS A 126 -15.40 10.74 62.25
C HIS A 126 -15.70 10.76 60.76
N ALA A 127 -16.80 11.37 60.30
CA ALA A 127 -17.09 11.49 58.87
C ALA A 127 -16.17 12.51 58.19
N PHE A 128 -15.86 13.62 58.87
CA PHE A 128 -14.88 14.61 58.41
C PHE A 128 -13.44 14.09 58.50
N LEU A 129 -13.06 13.47 59.63
CA LEU A 129 -11.72 12.89 59.80
C LEU A 129 -11.44 11.78 58.79
N PHE A 130 -12.44 10.93 58.50
CA PHE A 130 -12.30 9.89 57.47
C PHE A 130 -12.05 10.49 56.09
N ARG A 131 -12.73 11.59 55.72
CA ARG A 131 -12.50 12.27 54.45
C ARG A 131 -11.04 12.70 54.31
N ILE A 132 -10.46 13.31 55.35
CA ILE A 132 -9.06 13.73 55.36
C ILE A 132 -8.14 12.51 55.22
N LEU A 133 -8.40 11.46 55.99
CA LEU A 133 -7.62 10.22 55.93
C LEU A 133 -7.65 9.58 54.53
N GLN A 134 -8.84 9.47 53.93
CA GLN A 134 -9.03 8.90 52.61
C GLN A 134 -8.31 9.73 51.54
N ARG A 135 -8.43 11.07 51.59
CA ARG A 135 -7.73 11.96 50.67
C ARG A 135 -6.21 11.81 50.78
N GLN A 136 -5.65 11.91 51.99
CA GLN A 136 -4.20 11.75 52.19
C GLN A 136 -3.69 10.36 51.76
N THR A 137 -4.51 9.32 51.96
CA THR A 137 -4.18 7.97 51.50
C THR A 137 -4.15 7.91 49.97
N LEU A 138 -5.10 8.57 49.29
CA LEU A 138 -5.17 8.63 47.84
C LEU A 138 -3.99 9.43 47.27
N ASP A 139 -3.71 10.60 47.84
CA ASP A 139 -2.57 11.44 47.44
C ASP A 139 -1.26 10.66 47.55
N HIS A 140 -1.04 9.94 48.65
CA HIS A 140 0.13 9.09 48.82
C HIS A 140 0.20 7.99 47.75
N ARG A 141 -0.95 7.39 47.42
CA ARG A 141 -1.04 6.26 46.50
C ARG A 141 -0.82 6.68 45.04
N LEU A 142 -1.34 7.84 44.63
CA LEU A 142 -1.14 8.41 43.30
C LEU A 142 0.29 8.91 43.06
N ASN A 143 1.02 9.25 44.13
CA ASN A 143 2.42 9.67 44.08
C ASN A 143 3.43 8.51 44.17
N ASP A 144 2.98 7.25 44.29
CA ASP A 144 3.89 6.10 44.31
C ASP A 144 4.45 5.79 42.91
N SER A 145 5.62 5.15 42.85
CA SER A 145 6.36 4.80 41.63
C SER A 145 5.61 3.81 40.72
N TYR A 146 4.58 3.14 41.24
CA TYR A 146 3.69 2.26 40.49
C TYR A 146 2.34 2.97 40.28
N SER A 147 1.93 3.16 39.02
CA SER A 147 0.63 3.77 38.71
C SER A 147 -0.51 2.91 39.26
N CYS A 148 -1.19 3.40 40.30
CA CYS A 148 -2.34 2.72 40.89
C CYS A 148 -3.65 3.08 40.19
N LEU A 149 -3.64 4.05 39.27
CA LEU A 149 -4.84 4.54 38.57
C LEU A 149 -6.00 4.90 39.53
N GLY A 150 -5.66 5.33 40.75
CA GLY A 150 -6.60 5.63 41.82
C GLY A 150 -6.90 4.47 42.77
N TRP A 151 -6.56 3.21 42.47
CA TRP A 151 -6.84 2.06 43.35
C TRP A 151 -6.04 2.09 44.66
N PHE A 152 -6.73 1.86 45.77
CA PHE A 152 -6.09 1.58 47.06
C PHE A 152 -5.52 0.16 47.10
N SER A 153 -4.43 -0.05 47.84
CA SER A 153 -3.90 -1.40 48.09
C SER A 153 -4.84 -2.19 49.00
N PRO A 154 -4.82 -3.54 48.97
CA PRO A 154 -5.64 -4.36 49.87
C PRO A 154 -5.47 -4.01 51.36
N GLY A 155 -4.25 -3.65 51.77
CA GLY A 155 -3.97 -3.21 53.14
C GLY A 155 -4.58 -1.83 53.46
N GLN A 156 -4.52 -0.88 52.52
CA GLN A 156 -5.16 0.43 52.68
C GLN A 156 -6.68 0.29 52.74
N VAL A 157 -7.28 -0.52 51.86
CA VAL A 157 -8.72 -0.82 51.88
C VAL A 157 -9.12 -1.42 53.23
N PHE A 158 -8.37 -2.41 53.72
CA PHE A 158 -8.62 -3.03 55.02
C PHE A 158 -8.60 -2.01 56.18
N VAL A 159 -7.60 -1.12 56.22
CA VAL A 159 -7.49 -0.09 57.27
C VAL A 159 -8.64 0.91 57.20
N LEU A 160 -9.00 1.36 55.99
CA LEU A 160 -10.11 2.29 55.79
C LEU A 160 -11.46 1.64 56.16
N ASP A 161 -11.67 0.37 55.80
CA ASP A 161 -12.87 -0.39 56.13
C ASP A 161 -13.00 -0.59 57.65
N GLU A 162 -11.91 -0.96 58.32
CA GLU A 162 -11.89 -1.16 59.77
C GLU A 162 -12.17 0.14 60.52
N TYR A 163 -11.63 1.28 60.06
CA TYR A 163 -11.96 2.60 60.61
C TYR A 163 -13.46 2.88 60.48
N CYS A 164 -14.04 2.63 59.31
CA CYS A 164 -15.46 2.87 59.05
C CYS A 164 -16.35 1.98 59.92
N ALA A 165 -16.00 0.71 60.09
CA ALA A 165 -16.74 -0.24 60.91
C ALA A 165 -16.72 0.15 62.40
N ARG A 166 -15.58 0.64 62.90
CA ARG A 166 -15.42 1.03 64.32
C ARG A 166 -16.12 2.34 64.67
N TYR A 167 -16.09 3.32 63.77
CA TYR A 167 -16.56 4.67 64.04
C TYR A 167 -17.87 5.04 63.33
N GLY A 168 -18.50 4.09 62.63
CA GLY A 168 -19.84 4.26 62.06
C GLY A 168 -19.88 5.21 60.85
N VAL A 169 -18.81 5.27 60.03
CA VAL A 169 -18.80 6.09 58.82
C VAL A 169 -19.62 5.42 57.71
N ARG A 170 -20.64 6.13 57.21
CA ARG A 170 -21.59 5.60 56.22
C ARG A 170 -20.94 5.30 54.88
N GLY A 171 -21.30 4.16 54.28
CA GLY A 171 -20.82 3.74 52.96
C GLY A 171 -20.98 4.79 51.86
N CYS A 172 -22.18 5.39 51.75
CA CYS A 172 -22.47 6.38 50.71
C CYS A 172 -21.54 7.61 50.84
N HIS A 173 -21.43 8.20 52.03
CA HIS A 173 -20.48 9.28 52.33
C HIS A 173 -19.04 8.96 51.92
N ARG A 174 -18.54 7.74 52.19
CA ARG A 174 -17.19 7.32 51.81
C ARG A 174 -16.97 7.36 50.29
N HIS A 175 -17.93 6.86 49.51
CA HIS A 175 -17.83 6.82 48.06
C HIS A 175 -18.08 8.19 47.43
N LEU A 176 -18.93 9.04 48.00
CA LEU A 176 -19.10 10.44 47.55
C LEU A 176 -17.80 11.24 47.74
N CYS A 177 -17.17 11.11 48.92
CA CYS A 177 -15.85 11.72 49.17
C CYS A 177 -14.83 11.18 48.16
N TYR A 178 -14.78 9.86 47.98
CA TYR A 178 -13.83 9.24 47.06
C TYR A 178 -14.00 9.69 45.62
N LEU A 179 -15.22 9.73 45.10
CA LEU A 179 -15.53 10.22 43.76
C LEU A 179 -15.08 11.67 43.59
N THR A 180 -15.32 12.51 44.60
CA THR A 180 -14.90 13.91 44.57
C THR A 180 -13.40 14.03 44.39
N GLU A 181 -12.63 13.31 45.20
CA GLU A 181 -11.16 13.36 45.16
C GLU A 181 -10.61 12.72 43.86
N LEU A 182 -11.19 11.61 43.38
CA LEU A 182 -10.80 10.97 42.12
C LEU A 182 -11.05 11.88 40.91
N MET A 183 -12.20 12.58 40.88
CA MET A 183 -12.51 13.54 39.81
C MET A 183 -11.56 14.74 39.84
N GLU A 184 -11.26 15.28 41.02
CA GLU A 184 -10.32 16.41 41.17
C GLU A 184 -8.91 16.05 40.66
N HIS A 185 -8.43 14.84 40.98
CA HIS A 185 -7.16 14.36 40.44
C HIS A 185 -7.22 14.14 38.92
N SER A 186 -8.33 13.62 38.39
CA SER A 186 -8.50 13.43 36.95
C SER A 186 -8.53 14.76 36.19
N GLU A 187 -9.21 15.78 36.73
CA GLU A 187 -9.24 17.14 36.18
C GLU A 187 -7.85 17.80 36.21
N ASN A 188 -7.02 17.47 37.20
CA ASN A 188 -5.62 17.91 37.32
C ASN A 188 -4.63 17.08 36.47
N GLY A 189 -5.13 16.15 35.63
CA GLY A 189 -4.31 15.39 34.68
C GLY A 189 -3.79 14.04 35.18
N ALA A 190 -4.21 13.58 36.37
CA ALA A 190 -3.90 12.22 36.81
C ALA A 190 -4.72 11.19 36.03
N VAL A 191 -4.09 10.08 35.65
CA VAL A 191 -4.80 8.97 34.99
C VAL A 191 -5.52 8.15 36.07
N ILE A 192 -6.85 8.16 36.03
CA ILE A 192 -7.73 7.41 36.93
C ILE A 192 -8.43 6.30 36.14
N ASP A 193 -8.51 5.10 36.72
CA ASP A 193 -9.22 3.97 36.12
C ASP A 193 -10.73 4.25 36.06
N PRO A 194 -11.35 4.30 34.86
CA PRO A 194 -12.78 4.54 34.72
C PRO A 194 -13.63 3.47 35.42
N THR A 195 -13.12 2.24 35.57
CA THR A 195 -13.80 1.15 36.29
C THR A 195 -14.00 1.48 37.77
N LEU A 196 -13.03 2.18 38.37
CA LEU A 196 -13.07 2.60 39.77
C LEU A 196 -14.11 3.71 40.00
N LEU A 197 -14.14 4.70 39.10
CA LEU A 197 -15.19 5.74 39.08
C LEU A 197 -16.56 5.09 38.93
N HIS A 198 -16.67 4.13 38.02
CA HIS A 198 -17.90 3.42 37.74
C HIS A 198 -18.41 2.59 38.92
N TYR A 199 -17.52 1.86 39.60
CA TYR A 199 -17.87 1.11 40.82
C TYR A 199 -18.38 2.05 41.92
N SER A 200 -17.65 3.13 42.20
CA SER A 200 -18.02 4.07 43.26
C SER A 200 -19.31 4.83 42.95
N PHE A 201 -19.51 5.24 41.69
CA PHE A 201 -20.74 5.89 41.24
C PHE A 201 -21.95 4.95 41.36
N ALA A 202 -21.83 3.71 40.88
CA ALA A 202 -22.90 2.72 40.98
C ALA A 202 -23.27 2.42 42.44
N PHE A 203 -22.27 2.37 43.33
CA PHE A 203 -22.51 2.22 44.77
C PHE A 203 -23.35 3.38 45.31
N CYS A 204 -22.96 4.64 45.08
CA CYS A 204 -23.72 5.81 45.52
C CYS A 204 -25.13 5.84 44.92
N ALA A 205 -25.27 5.61 43.61
CA ALA A 205 -26.55 5.58 42.93
C ALA A 205 -27.51 4.54 43.55
N SER A 206 -27.02 3.35 43.91
CA SER A 206 -27.84 2.29 44.52
C SER A 206 -28.41 2.68 45.87
N HIS A 207 -27.68 3.49 46.62
CA HIS A 207 -28.10 3.99 47.92
C HIS A 207 -29.11 5.13 47.76
N VAL A 208 -28.86 6.06 46.83
CA VAL A 208 -29.70 7.25 46.62
C VAL A 208 -31.05 6.88 45.98
N HIS A 209 -31.05 5.96 45.02
CA HIS A 209 -32.27 5.56 44.29
C HIS A 209 -33.07 4.43 44.97
N GLY A 210 -32.55 3.83 46.04
CA GLY A 210 -33.33 2.90 46.89
C GLY A 210 -33.42 1.44 46.42
N ASN A 211 -32.68 1.04 45.36
CA ASN A 211 -32.67 -0.33 44.83
C ASN A 211 -31.65 -1.25 45.53
N ARG A 212 -31.76 -1.41 46.85
CA ARG A 212 -30.97 -2.39 47.60
C ARG A 212 -31.71 -3.73 47.70
N PRO A 213 -31.02 -4.89 47.64
CA PRO A 213 -31.60 -6.19 47.98
C PRO A 213 -32.24 -6.22 49.38
N ASP A 214 -31.74 -5.38 50.29
CA ASP A 214 -32.12 -5.33 51.71
C ASP A 214 -33.25 -4.32 52.03
N GLY A 215 -33.78 -3.59 51.04
CA GLY A 215 -35.00 -2.77 51.17
C GLY A 215 -34.96 -1.51 52.04
N ILE A 216 -33.83 -1.16 52.69
CA ILE A 216 -33.71 0.03 53.55
C ILE A 216 -32.76 1.07 52.91
N GLY A 217 -33.32 2.19 52.46
CA GLY A 217 -32.57 3.38 52.01
C GLY A 217 -32.22 4.29 53.18
N THR A 218 -30.96 4.27 53.64
CA THR A 218 -30.45 5.13 54.72
C THR A 218 -29.54 6.24 54.20
N VAL A 219 -30.02 7.04 53.25
CA VAL A 219 -29.28 8.20 52.72
C VAL A 219 -29.83 9.50 53.29
N SER A 220 -28.94 10.38 53.74
CA SER A 220 -29.31 11.72 54.22
C SER A 220 -29.58 12.69 53.06
N VAL A 221 -30.36 13.75 53.32
CA VAL A 221 -30.63 14.81 52.34
C VAL A 221 -29.32 15.41 51.80
N GLU A 222 -28.37 15.69 52.68
CA GLU A 222 -27.05 16.25 52.31
C GLU A 222 -26.20 15.29 51.43
N GLU A 223 -26.34 13.97 51.59
CA GLU A 223 -25.68 13.00 50.70
C GLU A 223 -26.36 12.92 49.34
N LYS A 224 -27.69 13.09 49.31
CA LYS A 224 -28.47 13.11 48.06
C LYS A 224 -28.14 14.36 47.23
N GLU A 225 -28.08 15.53 47.87
CA GLU A 225 -27.68 16.78 47.22
C GLU A 225 -26.25 16.69 46.67
N ARG A 226 -25.29 16.22 47.49
CA ARG A 226 -23.91 16.00 47.05
C ARG A 226 -23.79 14.99 45.91
N PHE A 227 -24.63 13.96 45.88
CA PHE A 227 -24.64 13.00 44.79
C PHE A 227 -25.06 13.63 43.46
N GLU A 228 -26.11 14.47 43.45
CA GLU A 228 -26.53 15.16 42.22
C GLU A 228 -25.46 16.14 41.72
N GLU A 229 -24.79 16.88 42.62
CA GLU A 229 -23.65 17.74 42.27
C GLU A 229 -22.48 16.93 41.65
N ILE A 230 -22.13 15.79 42.27
CA ILE A 230 -21.10 14.88 41.76
C ILE A 230 -21.52 14.28 40.41
N LYS A 231 -22.80 13.95 40.24
CA LYS A 231 -23.35 13.39 39.00
C LYS A 231 -23.19 14.37 37.83
N GLU A 232 -23.56 15.63 38.02
CA GLU A 232 -23.41 16.68 36.99
C GLU A 232 -21.93 16.95 36.65
N ARG A 233 -21.07 17.03 37.67
CA ARG A 233 -19.62 17.22 37.48
C ARG A 233 -18.99 16.02 36.77
N LEU A 234 -19.34 14.80 37.16
CA LEU A 234 -18.87 13.57 36.53
C LEU A 234 -19.33 13.49 35.07
N SER A 235 -20.58 13.84 34.76
CA SER A 235 -21.07 13.92 33.38
C SER A 235 -20.18 14.84 32.53
N SER A 236 -19.87 16.03 33.05
CA SER A 236 -19.02 17.01 32.36
C SER A 236 -17.58 16.50 32.16
N LEU A 237 -17.02 15.82 33.16
CA LEU A 237 -15.69 15.20 33.07
C LEU A 237 -15.64 14.10 32.00
N LEU A 238 -16.65 13.23 31.95
CA LEU A 238 -16.72 12.14 30.97
C LEU A 238 -16.91 12.67 29.55
N GLU A 239 -17.77 13.66 29.34
CA GLU A 239 -17.91 14.34 28.05
C GLU A 239 -16.58 14.95 27.60
N ASN A 240 -15.80 15.54 28.52
CA ASN A 240 -14.49 16.09 28.23
C ASN A 240 -13.47 15.00 27.85
N GLN A 241 -13.44 13.88 28.57
CA GLN A 241 -12.57 12.73 28.27
C GLN A 241 -12.89 12.10 26.91
N ILE A 242 -14.18 11.99 26.56
CA ILE A 242 -14.61 11.46 25.25
C ILE A 242 -14.27 12.47 24.14
N SER A 243 -14.46 13.77 24.36
CA SER A 243 -14.09 14.80 23.39
C SER A 243 -12.57 14.88 23.16
N HIS A 244 -11.77 14.41 24.12
CA HIS A 244 -10.31 14.36 24.05
C HIS A 244 -9.78 12.92 24.03
N PHE A 245 -10.53 11.96 23.48
CA PHE A 245 -10.22 10.53 23.64
C PHE A 245 -8.79 10.14 23.22
N ARG A 246 -8.24 10.74 22.16
CA ARG A 246 -6.84 10.51 21.73
C ARG A 246 -5.81 10.92 22.77
N TYR A 247 -6.11 11.93 23.57
CA TYR A 247 -5.19 12.53 24.54
C TYR A 247 -5.39 11.96 25.95
N CYS A 248 -6.64 11.65 26.31
CA CYS A 248 -6.96 10.98 27.57
C CYS A 248 -6.63 9.49 27.55
N PHE A 249 -6.68 8.85 26.37
CA PHE A 249 -6.42 7.42 26.18
C PHE A 249 -5.42 7.19 25.03
N PRO A 250 -4.16 7.62 25.16
CA PRO A 250 -3.19 7.55 24.06
C PRO A 250 -2.99 6.10 23.59
N PHE A 251 -3.15 5.86 22.28
CA PHE A 251 -3.05 4.53 21.66
C PHE A 251 -3.94 3.46 22.33
N GLY A 252 -5.12 3.88 22.78
CA GLY A 252 -6.08 3.00 23.45
C GLY A 252 -5.65 2.54 24.85
N ARG A 253 -4.68 3.21 25.48
CA ARG A 253 -4.18 2.86 26.82
C ARG A 253 -4.77 3.74 27.92
N PRO A 254 -5.14 3.17 29.09
CA PRO A 254 -5.22 1.74 29.38
C PRO A 254 -6.26 1.02 28.53
N GLU A 255 -6.01 -0.26 28.21
CA GLU A 255 -6.90 -1.07 27.34
C GLU A 255 -8.32 -1.13 27.93
N GLY A 256 -9.32 -0.90 27.08
CA GLY A 256 -10.72 -0.87 27.49
C GLY A 256 -11.17 0.36 28.30
N ALA A 257 -10.27 1.30 28.63
CA ALA A 257 -10.61 2.48 29.43
C ALA A 257 -11.68 3.36 28.77
N LEU A 258 -11.53 3.66 27.46
CA LEU A 258 -12.53 4.46 26.73
C LEU A 258 -13.91 3.78 26.71
N LYS A 259 -13.95 2.45 26.54
CA LYS A 259 -15.19 1.66 26.58
C LYS A 259 -15.84 1.72 27.97
N ALA A 260 -15.03 1.64 29.03
CA ALA A 260 -15.50 1.82 30.39
C ALA A 260 -16.01 3.25 30.66
N THR A 261 -15.35 4.28 30.11
CA THR A 261 -15.79 5.68 30.16
C THR A 261 -17.15 5.87 29.47
N LEU A 262 -17.36 5.26 28.29
CA LEU A 262 -18.66 5.29 27.59
C LEU A 262 -19.76 4.57 28.39
N SER A 263 -19.45 3.41 28.99
CA SER A 263 -20.40 2.68 29.85
C SER A 263 -20.74 3.45 31.13
N LEU A 264 -19.76 4.16 31.70
CA LEU A 264 -20.00 5.03 32.84
C LEU A 264 -20.88 6.23 32.46
N LEU A 265 -20.65 6.85 31.30
CA LEU A 265 -21.50 7.94 30.81
C LEU A 265 -22.96 7.49 30.70
N GLU A 266 -23.22 6.32 30.11
CA GLU A 266 -24.57 5.75 30.03
C GLU A 266 -25.24 5.68 31.42
N ARG A 267 -24.52 5.18 32.43
CA ARG A 267 -25.03 5.09 33.81
C ARG A 267 -25.24 6.44 34.47
N VAL A 268 -24.36 7.40 34.23
CA VAL A 268 -24.48 8.76 34.79
C VAL A 268 -25.71 9.47 34.21
N LEU A 269 -26.06 9.21 32.96
CA LEU A 269 -27.23 9.80 32.32
C LEU A 269 -28.56 9.17 32.76
N MET A 270 -28.55 8.00 33.40
CA MET A 270 -29.78 7.37 33.92
C MET A 270 -30.45 8.24 34.99
N LYS A 271 -31.79 8.31 34.96
CA LYS A 271 -32.58 9.01 35.98
C LYS A 271 -32.66 8.23 37.29
N ASP A 272 -32.78 6.91 37.19
CA ASP A 272 -32.75 5.97 38.30
C ASP A 272 -32.11 4.64 37.85
N ILE A 273 -31.87 3.70 38.77
CA ILE A 273 -31.23 2.41 38.43
C ILE A 273 -32.17 1.44 37.72
N ALA A 274 -33.49 1.61 37.85
CA ALA A 274 -34.47 0.68 37.29
C ALA A 274 -34.80 0.98 35.82
N THR A 275 -34.66 2.25 35.41
CA THR A 275 -35.06 2.74 34.10
C THR A 275 -33.82 2.99 33.24
N PRO A 276 -33.46 2.08 32.33
CA PRO A 276 -32.35 2.31 31.42
C PRO A 276 -32.62 3.53 30.54
N ILE A 277 -31.58 4.32 30.30
CA ILE A 277 -31.65 5.44 29.37
C ILE A 277 -31.81 4.91 27.94
N PRO A 278 -32.65 5.52 27.08
CA PRO A 278 -32.71 5.13 25.68
C PRO A 278 -31.35 5.30 25.00
N ALA A 279 -30.92 4.28 24.23
CA ALA A 279 -29.62 4.28 23.55
C ALA A 279 -29.41 5.53 22.67
N GLU A 280 -30.46 6.05 22.05
CA GLU A 280 -30.41 7.29 21.23
C GLU A 280 -30.06 8.55 22.04
N GLU A 281 -30.42 8.63 23.31
CA GLU A 281 -30.06 9.78 24.16
C GLU A 281 -28.56 9.77 24.47
N VAL A 282 -28.00 8.60 24.80
CA VAL A 282 -26.56 8.41 25.01
C VAL A 282 -25.81 8.68 23.70
N LYS A 283 -26.28 8.09 22.59
CA LYS A 283 -25.73 8.29 21.24
C LYS A 283 -25.67 9.78 20.87
N LYS A 284 -26.69 10.57 21.21
CA LYS A 284 -26.71 12.02 20.97
C LYS A 284 -25.61 12.77 21.74
N VAL A 285 -25.36 12.40 22.99
CA VAL A 285 -24.27 13.00 23.80
C VAL A 285 -22.91 12.62 23.23
N VAL A 286 -22.71 11.33 22.92
CA VAL A 286 -21.45 10.83 22.35
C VAL A 286 -21.18 11.47 20.99
N ARG A 287 -22.19 11.60 20.11
CA ARG A 287 -22.09 12.33 18.84
C ARG A 287 -21.55 13.74 19.04
N LYS A 288 -22.13 14.51 19.97
CA LYS A 288 -21.68 15.88 20.27
C LYS A 288 -20.23 15.93 20.78
N CYS A 289 -19.81 14.93 21.55
CA CYS A 289 -18.42 14.81 22.01
C CYS A 289 -17.47 14.52 20.85
N LEU A 290 -17.86 13.62 19.94
CA LEU A 290 -17.08 13.28 18.76
C LEU A 290 -17.02 14.43 17.74
N GLU A 291 -18.08 15.22 17.58
CA GLU A 291 -18.04 16.46 16.79
C GLU A 291 -16.99 17.44 17.34
N LYS A 292 -16.92 17.60 18.68
CA LYS A 292 -15.86 18.40 19.31
C LYS A 292 -14.49 17.76 19.14
N ALA A 293 -14.40 16.43 19.25
CA ALA A 293 -13.16 15.69 19.09
C ALA A 293 -12.57 15.88 17.68
N ALA A 294 -13.40 15.86 16.63
CA ALA A 294 -12.97 16.12 15.26
C ALA A 294 -12.28 17.49 15.14
N LEU A 295 -12.87 18.54 15.73
CA LEU A 295 -12.28 19.87 15.77
C LEU A 295 -10.95 19.90 16.53
N ILE A 296 -10.91 19.35 17.75
CA ILE A 296 -9.70 19.35 18.57
C ILE A 296 -8.58 18.58 17.87
N ASN A 297 -8.89 17.41 17.32
CA ASN A 297 -7.93 16.56 16.63
C ASN A 297 -7.35 17.27 15.39
N TYR A 298 -8.21 17.92 14.60
CA TYR A 298 -7.78 18.66 13.41
C TYR A 298 -6.93 19.88 13.78
N THR A 299 -7.38 20.72 14.71
CA THR A 299 -6.63 21.92 15.15
C THR A 299 -5.25 21.57 15.70
N ARG A 300 -5.13 20.51 16.53
CA ARG A 300 -3.80 20.09 17.01
C ARG A 300 -2.91 19.53 15.91
N LEU A 301 -3.50 18.89 14.89
CA LEU A 301 -2.77 18.37 13.74
C LEU A 301 -2.21 19.52 12.88
N THR A 302 -3.03 20.53 12.59
CA THR A 302 -2.60 21.68 11.79
C THR A 302 -1.59 22.56 12.53
N GLU A 303 -1.71 22.70 13.86
CA GLU A 303 -0.69 23.32 14.72
C GLU A 303 0.64 22.56 14.67
N TYR A 304 0.60 21.23 14.75
CA TYR A 304 1.80 20.39 14.64
C TYR A 304 2.46 20.51 13.27
N ALA A 305 1.66 20.53 12.20
CA ALA A 305 2.12 20.67 10.83
C ALA A 305 2.55 22.11 10.45
N LYS A 306 2.30 23.11 11.31
CA LYS A 306 2.63 24.54 11.11
C LYS A 306 2.08 25.13 9.81
N ILE A 307 0.86 24.74 9.46
CA ILE A 307 0.28 25.06 8.14
C ILE A 307 -0.16 26.52 8.03
N GLU A 308 -0.71 27.10 9.11
CA GLU A 308 -1.21 28.48 9.10
C GLU A 308 -0.10 29.51 8.81
N GLU A 309 1.10 29.33 9.37
CA GLU A 309 2.24 30.23 9.13
C GLU A 309 2.77 30.11 7.69
N THR A 310 2.71 28.92 7.11
CA THR A 310 3.37 28.61 5.83
C THR A 310 2.47 28.89 4.62
N MET A 311 1.16 28.63 4.72
CA MET A 311 0.17 28.84 3.66
C MET A 311 -0.03 30.32 3.26
N SER A 312 0.13 31.27 4.18
CA SER A 312 -0.23 32.67 3.93
C SER A 312 0.70 33.40 2.95
N GLN A 313 1.95 32.94 2.78
CA GLN A 313 2.97 33.58 1.91
C GLN A 313 3.62 32.62 0.89
N ALA A 314 3.16 31.36 0.84
CA ALA A 314 3.72 30.34 -0.04
C ALA A 314 3.31 30.49 -1.52
N SER A 315 4.18 30.01 -2.42
CA SER A 315 3.85 29.86 -3.84
C SER A 315 2.75 28.79 -4.04
N PRO A 316 1.98 28.81 -5.16
CA PRO A 316 0.96 27.79 -5.42
C PRO A 316 1.47 26.35 -5.32
N ALA A 317 2.64 26.06 -5.89
CA ALA A 317 3.26 24.74 -5.80
C ALA A 317 3.56 24.34 -4.35
N ARG A 318 4.04 25.28 -3.53
CA ARG A 318 4.37 25.02 -2.13
C ARG A 318 3.12 24.80 -1.27
N LYS A 319 2.03 25.54 -1.53
CA LYS A 319 0.72 25.29 -0.91
C LYS A 319 0.21 23.88 -1.22
N LEU A 320 0.43 23.41 -2.45
CA LEU A 320 0.02 22.07 -2.85
C LEU A 320 0.83 20.96 -2.17
N GLU A 321 2.14 21.15 -1.99
CA GLU A 321 2.99 20.23 -1.22
C GLU A 321 2.54 20.16 0.25
N GLU A 322 2.21 21.31 0.85
CA GLU A 322 1.77 21.38 2.25
C GLU A 322 0.41 20.73 2.47
N ILE A 323 -0.56 20.92 1.55
CA ILE A 323 -1.84 20.24 1.66
C ILE A 323 -1.74 18.74 1.41
N LEU A 324 -0.83 18.30 0.53
CA LEU A 324 -0.55 16.88 0.32
C LEU A 324 0.01 16.26 1.60
N HIS A 325 0.97 16.93 2.23
CA HIS A 325 1.52 16.47 3.51
C HIS A 325 0.46 16.47 4.63
N LEU A 326 -0.42 17.48 4.69
CA LEU A 326 -1.53 17.48 5.62
C LEU A 326 -2.48 16.31 5.37
N ALA A 327 -2.79 15.99 4.11
CA ALA A 327 -3.63 14.86 3.76
C ALA A 327 -3.05 13.53 4.27
N GLU A 328 -1.73 13.32 4.12
CA GLU A 328 -1.03 12.15 4.69
C GLU A 328 -1.21 12.06 6.21
N LEU A 329 -0.94 13.17 6.92
CA LEU A 329 -1.10 13.24 8.37
C LEU A 329 -2.56 13.01 8.82
N CYS A 330 -3.53 13.55 8.07
CA CYS A 330 -4.96 13.33 8.31
C CYS A 330 -5.32 11.85 8.17
N ILE A 331 -4.83 11.19 7.12
CA ILE A 331 -5.02 9.75 6.90
C ILE A 331 -4.42 8.95 8.06
N GLU A 332 -3.18 9.24 8.47
CA GLU A 332 -2.52 8.56 9.59
C GLU A 332 -3.30 8.70 10.90
N VAL A 333 -3.77 9.92 11.20
CA VAL A 333 -4.58 10.20 12.40
C VAL A 333 -5.87 9.38 12.38
N LEU A 334 -6.59 9.33 11.26
CA LEU A 334 -7.83 8.57 11.17
C LEU A 334 -7.59 7.05 11.19
N GLN A 335 -6.52 6.55 10.57
CA GLN A 335 -6.14 5.14 10.66
C GLN A 335 -5.79 4.73 12.09
N GLN A 336 -5.05 5.56 12.82
CA GLN A 336 -4.76 5.33 14.24
C GLN A 336 -6.04 5.34 15.10
N ASN A 337 -7.02 6.18 14.75
CA ASN A 337 -8.31 6.17 15.45
C ASN A 337 -9.03 4.84 15.23
N GLU A 338 -9.05 4.35 14.00
CA GLU A 338 -9.65 3.07 13.68
C GLU A 338 -8.92 1.92 14.41
N GLU A 339 -7.59 1.90 14.36
CA GLU A 339 -6.78 0.83 14.97
C GLU A 339 -6.91 0.77 16.50
N HIS A 340 -6.91 1.91 17.18
CA HIS A 340 -6.81 1.96 18.64
C HIS A 340 -8.13 2.24 19.37
N HIS A 341 -9.13 2.78 18.67
CA HIS A 341 -10.36 3.27 19.30
C HIS A 341 -11.65 2.68 18.71
N ALA A 342 -11.63 2.07 17.52
CA ALA A 342 -12.85 1.54 16.89
C ALA A 342 -13.60 0.51 17.77
N GLU A 343 -12.88 -0.32 18.52
CA GLU A 343 -13.51 -1.32 19.40
C GLU A 343 -14.42 -0.67 20.46
N ALA A 344 -14.07 0.51 20.97
CA ALA A 344 -14.88 1.23 21.94
C ALA A 344 -16.22 1.71 21.35
N PHE A 345 -16.26 1.93 20.02
CA PHE A 345 -17.42 2.41 19.28
C PHE A 345 -18.10 1.32 18.45
N ALA A 346 -17.77 0.04 18.64
CA ALA A 346 -18.30 -1.07 17.83
C ALA A 346 -19.84 -1.17 17.80
N TRP A 347 -20.53 -0.64 18.82
CA TRP A 347 -21.99 -0.59 18.89
C TRP A 347 -22.60 0.54 18.05
N TRP A 348 -21.81 1.57 17.71
CA TRP A 348 -22.19 2.74 16.89
C TRP A 348 -21.06 3.10 15.91
N PRO A 349 -20.73 2.22 14.94
CA PRO A 349 -19.64 2.48 13.99
C PRO A 349 -19.91 3.72 13.12
N ASP A 350 -21.18 4.08 12.94
CA ASP A 350 -21.60 5.30 12.25
C ASP A 350 -21.12 6.57 12.94
N LEU A 351 -20.91 6.58 14.27
CA LEU A 351 -20.41 7.75 14.97
C LEU A 351 -18.94 8.06 14.67
N LEU A 352 -18.09 7.05 14.48
CA LEU A 352 -16.71 7.27 14.06
C LEU A 352 -16.62 7.73 12.61
N ALA A 353 -17.50 7.20 11.74
CA ALA A 353 -17.63 7.72 10.39
C ALA A 353 -18.13 9.18 10.38
N GLU A 354 -19.12 9.54 11.20
CA GLU A 354 -19.57 10.93 11.37
C GLU A 354 -18.43 11.83 11.88
N HIS A 355 -17.63 11.37 12.85
CA HIS A 355 -16.42 12.06 13.30
C HIS A 355 -15.44 12.30 12.14
N ALA A 356 -15.14 11.26 11.36
CA ALA A 356 -14.22 11.35 10.24
C ALA A 356 -14.75 12.32 9.15
N GLU A 357 -16.04 12.30 8.84
CA GLU A 357 -16.66 13.26 7.91
C GLU A 357 -16.56 14.70 8.41
N LYS A 358 -16.72 14.94 9.72
CA LYS A 358 -16.52 16.28 10.31
C LYS A 358 -15.06 16.71 10.25
N PHE A 359 -14.15 15.78 10.50
CA PHE A 359 -12.72 16.02 10.40
C PHE A 359 -12.32 16.38 8.95
N TRP A 360 -12.80 15.62 7.98
CA TRP A 360 -12.58 15.91 6.56
C TRP A 360 -13.22 17.22 6.10
N ALA A 361 -14.38 17.59 6.64
CA ALA A 361 -15.00 18.88 6.34
C ALA A 361 -14.16 20.08 6.81
N LEU A 362 -13.35 19.92 7.86
CA LEU A 362 -12.38 20.95 8.27
C LEU A 362 -11.21 20.99 7.28
N PHE A 363 -10.68 19.83 6.89
CA PHE A 363 -9.65 19.70 5.86
C PHE A 363 -10.05 20.29 4.51
N THR A 364 -11.33 20.17 4.12
CA THR A 364 -11.86 20.74 2.88
C THR A 364 -11.55 22.24 2.73
N VAL A 365 -11.62 23.00 3.82
CA VAL A 365 -11.39 24.46 3.76
C VAL A 365 -9.97 24.78 3.31
N ASP A 366 -8.99 24.08 3.89
CA ASP A 366 -7.57 24.25 3.53
C ASP A 366 -7.27 23.68 2.15
N MET A 367 -7.90 22.54 1.80
CA MET A 367 -7.76 21.91 0.49
C MET A 367 -8.28 22.78 -0.65
N ASP A 368 -9.51 23.26 -0.54
CA ASP A 368 -10.14 24.09 -1.57
C ASP A 368 -9.32 25.38 -1.77
N THR A 369 -8.85 26.00 -0.68
CA THR A 369 -7.99 27.19 -0.75
C THR A 369 -6.67 26.90 -1.49
N ALA A 370 -6.04 25.74 -1.26
CA ALA A 370 -4.81 25.36 -1.93
C ALA A 370 -5.02 25.00 -3.41
N LEU A 371 -6.16 24.39 -3.75
CA LEU A 371 -6.53 24.03 -5.11
C LEU A 371 -6.94 25.25 -5.94
N GLU A 372 -7.70 26.19 -5.37
CA GLU A 372 -8.09 27.46 -6.02
C GLU A 372 -6.88 28.35 -6.34
N ALA A 373 -5.79 28.23 -5.56
CA ALA A 373 -4.55 28.94 -5.81
C ALA A 373 -3.76 28.38 -7.02
N GLN A 374 -4.11 27.19 -7.53
CA GLN A 374 -3.41 26.59 -8.65
C GLN A 374 -3.75 27.25 -9.99
N PRO A 375 -2.80 27.30 -10.95
CA PRO A 375 -3.09 27.71 -12.32
C PRO A 375 -4.17 26.83 -12.99
N GLN A 376 -4.96 27.42 -13.89
CA GLN A 376 -6.11 26.78 -14.55
C GLN A 376 -5.77 25.52 -15.39
N ASP A 377 -4.50 25.36 -15.79
CA ASP A 377 -3.98 24.22 -16.55
C ASP A 377 -2.80 23.54 -15.81
N SER A 378 -2.86 23.53 -14.48
CA SER A 378 -1.95 22.76 -13.64
C SER A 378 -2.52 21.37 -13.36
N TRP A 379 -1.68 20.35 -13.52
CA TRP A 379 -2.01 18.93 -13.28
C TRP A 379 -1.31 18.39 -12.04
N ASP A 380 -0.56 19.23 -11.33
CA ASP A 380 0.25 18.84 -10.18
C ASP A 380 -0.61 18.41 -8.99
N SER A 381 -1.92 18.66 -9.02
CA SER A 381 -2.88 18.31 -7.95
C SER A 381 -3.44 16.90 -8.05
N PHE A 382 -3.24 16.17 -9.16
CA PHE A 382 -3.73 14.79 -9.28
C PHE A 382 -3.18 13.81 -8.22
N PRO A 383 -1.91 13.90 -7.77
CA PRO A 383 -1.41 13.10 -6.66
C PRO A 383 -2.23 13.25 -5.36
N LEU A 384 -2.75 14.45 -5.08
CA LEU A 384 -3.62 14.69 -3.92
C LEU A 384 -4.94 13.93 -4.07
N PHE A 385 -5.56 13.99 -5.26
CA PHE A 385 -6.76 13.21 -5.55
C PHE A 385 -6.50 11.71 -5.41
N GLN A 386 -5.41 11.19 -5.99
CA GLN A 386 -5.07 9.77 -5.90
C GLN A 386 -4.87 9.31 -4.46
N LEU A 387 -4.14 10.08 -3.65
CA LEU A 387 -3.90 9.79 -2.24
C LEU A 387 -5.22 9.68 -1.47
N LEU A 388 -6.07 10.71 -1.56
CA LEU A 388 -7.34 10.77 -0.83
C LEU A 388 -8.34 9.72 -1.33
N ASN A 389 -8.47 9.56 -2.65
CA ASN A 389 -9.36 8.58 -3.25
C ASN A 389 -8.96 7.15 -2.85
N ASN A 390 -7.67 6.81 -2.91
CA ASN A 390 -7.19 5.48 -2.53
C ASN A 390 -7.46 5.16 -1.05
N PHE A 391 -7.40 6.15 -0.17
CA PHE A 391 -7.81 5.98 1.22
C PHE A 391 -9.34 5.76 1.34
N LEU A 392 -10.13 6.68 0.79
CA LEU A 392 -11.59 6.70 0.97
C LEU A 392 -12.32 5.52 0.30
N ARG A 393 -11.83 5.05 -0.85
CA ARG A 393 -12.47 3.94 -1.58
C ARG A 393 -12.40 2.59 -0.85
N ASN A 394 -11.43 2.43 0.04
CA ASN A 394 -11.23 1.20 0.82
C ASN A 394 -12.10 1.16 2.08
N ASP A 395 -12.65 2.29 2.50
CA ASP A 395 -13.50 2.43 3.69
C ASP A 395 -14.98 2.27 3.32
N THR A 396 -15.70 1.39 4.03
CA THR A 396 -17.10 1.07 3.69
C THR A 396 -18.11 2.18 4.07
N LEU A 397 -17.76 3.05 5.03
CA LEU A 397 -18.64 4.10 5.53
C LEU A 397 -18.28 5.48 4.93
N LEU A 398 -17.01 5.69 4.56
CA LEU A 398 -16.54 6.93 3.94
C LEU A 398 -16.54 6.90 2.40
N CYS A 399 -16.56 5.70 1.79
CA CYS A 399 -16.68 5.59 0.34
C CYS A 399 -18.01 6.21 -0.12
N ASN A 400 -17.95 7.13 -1.10
CA ASN A 400 -19.09 7.94 -1.55
C ASN A 400 -19.78 8.76 -0.45
N GLY A 401 -19.06 9.05 0.64
CA GLY A 401 -19.43 10.00 1.68
C GLY A 401 -19.45 11.45 1.20
N LYS A 402 -19.69 12.40 2.11
CA LYS A 402 -19.86 13.82 1.73
C LYS A 402 -18.56 14.40 1.22
N PHE A 403 -17.48 14.20 1.96
CA PHE A 403 -16.15 14.66 1.54
C PHE A 403 -15.70 13.99 0.23
N HIS A 404 -15.92 12.68 0.10
CA HIS A 404 -15.51 11.95 -1.10
C HIS A 404 -16.25 12.44 -2.36
N LYS A 405 -17.54 12.80 -2.25
CA LYS A 405 -18.28 13.41 -3.36
C LYS A 405 -17.78 14.81 -3.70
N HIS A 406 -17.49 15.64 -2.70
CA HIS A 406 -16.88 16.97 -2.92
C HIS A 406 -15.53 16.86 -3.64
N LEU A 407 -14.69 15.90 -3.24
CA LEU A 407 -13.42 15.61 -3.91
C LEU A 407 -13.64 15.23 -5.38
N GLN A 408 -14.62 14.37 -5.67
CA GLN A 408 -14.97 14.01 -7.05
C GLN A 408 -15.42 15.25 -7.83
N GLU A 409 -16.34 16.05 -7.30
CA GLU A 409 -16.90 17.24 -7.94
C GLU A 409 -15.83 18.26 -8.35
N ILE A 410 -14.78 18.44 -7.54
CA ILE A 410 -13.64 19.32 -7.87
C ILE A 410 -12.79 18.74 -9.02
N PHE A 411 -12.50 17.43 -8.99
CA PHE A 411 -11.56 16.82 -9.92
C PHE A 411 -12.20 16.37 -11.25
N VAL A 412 -13.53 16.17 -11.32
CA VAL A 412 -14.24 15.87 -12.58
C VAL A 412 -13.86 16.86 -13.70
N PRO A 413 -14.04 18.19 -13.53
CA PRO A 413 -13.72 19.14 -14.60
C PRO A 413 -12.23 19.20 -14.93
N LEU A 414 -11.34 18.93 -13.96
CA LEU A 414 -9.90 18.89 -14.18
C LEU A 414 -9.48 17.69 -15.04
N VAL A 415 -10.01 16.49 -14.74
CA VAL A 415 -9.74 15.28 -15.54
C VAL A 415 -10.28 15.44 -16.96
N VAL A 416 -11.52 15.95 -17.10
CA VAL A 416 -12.12 16.19 -18.43
C VAL A 416 -11.26 17.17 -19.24
N ARG A 417 -10.86 18.29 -18.64
CA ARG A 417 -10.03 19.30 -19.30
C ARG A 417 -8.64 18.75 -19.67
N TYR A 418 -8.03 17.94 -18.80
CA TYR A 418 -6.76 17.27 -19.09
C TYR A 418 -6.89 16.36 -20.30
N VAL A 419 -7.92 15.51 -20.34
CA VAL A 419 -8.19 14.61 -21.47
C VAL A 419 -8.45 15.41 -22.76
N ASP A 420 -9.23 16.49 -22.71
CA ASP A 420 -9.50 17.37 -23.87
C ASP A 420 -8.20 17.98 -24.46
N LEU A 421 -7.32 18.47 -23.59
CA LEU A 421 -6.05 19.08 -23.98
C LEU A 421 -5.06 18.04 -24.51
N MET A 422 -5.02 16.86 -23.89
CA MET A 422 -4.21 15.75 -24.36
C MET A 422 -4.70 15.22 -25.71
N GLU A 423 -6.02 15.09 -25.91
CA GLU A 423 -6.62 14.74 -27.20
C GLU A 423 -6.18 15.72 -28.30
N SER A 424 -6.30 17.02 -28.03
CA SER A 424 -5.89 18.07 -28.97
C SER A 424 -4.38 18.07 -29.24
N SER A 425 -3.57 17.89 -28.20
CA SER A 425 -2.11 17.83 -28.28
C SER A 425 -1.63 16.63 -29.09
N ILE A 426 -2.22 15.45 -28.85
CA ILE A 426 -1.92 14.22 -29.59
C ILE A 426 -2.35 14.39 -31.05
N ALA A 427 -3.55 14.89 -31.32
CA ALA A 427 -4.04 15.14 -32.68
C ALA A 427 -3.12 16.08 -33.47
N GLN A 428 -2.67 17.17 -32.85
CA GLN A 428 -1.75 18.13 -33.45
C GLN A 428 -0.35 17.53 -33.67
N SER A 429 0.13 16.71 -32.72
CA SER A 429 1.39 15.99 -32.80
C SER A 429 1.41 15.02 -33.99
N ILE A 430 0.32 14.26 -34.19
CA ILE A 430 0.16 13.39 -35.37
C ILE A 430 0.22 14.22 -36.65
N HIS A 431 -0.56 15.30 -36.73
CA HIS A 431 -0.65 16.07 -37.97
C HIS A 431 0.70 16.68 -38.37
N ARG A 432 1.38 17.36 -37.45
CA ARG A 432 2.68 18.00 -37.71
C ARG A 432 3.81 16.97 -37.85
N GLY A 433 3.78 15.92 -37.02
CA GLY A 433 4.79 14.87 -37.02
C GLY A 433 4.86 14.14 -38.35
N PHE A 434 3.72 13.68 -38.89
CA PHE A 434 3.68 12.96 -40.17
C PHE A 434 4.02 13.86 -41.38
N GLU A 435 3.79 15.17 -41.32
CA GLU A 435 4.22 16.11 -42.37
C GLU A 435 5.75 16.25 -42.45
N GLN A 436 6.43 16.17 -41.30
CA GLN A 436 7.89 16.33 -41.18
C GLN A 436 8.62 14.99 -41.03
N GLU A 437 7.90 13.87 -41.15
CA GLU A 437 8.43 12.54 -40.87
C GLU A 437 9.51 12.15 -41.88
N THR A 438 10.65 11.73 -41.34
CA THR A 438 11.82 11.28 -42.12
C THR A 438 11.76 9.78 -42.41
N TRP A 439 10.90 9.04 -41.68
CA TRP A 439 10.71 7.60 -41.80
C TRP A 439 12.00 6.81 -41.52
N GLN A 440 12.81 7.30 -40.58
CA GLN A 440 13.90 6.52 -40.02
C GLN A 440 13.31 5.49 -39.05
N PRO A 441 13.85 4.26 -39.03
CA PRO A 441 13.38 3.22 -38.12
C PRO A 441 13.69 3.63 -36.67
N VAL A 442 12.65 3.65 -35.83
CA VAL A 442 12.74 3.84 -34.38
C VAL A 442 11.89 2.75 -33.74
N ASN A 443 12.50 1.90 -32.93
CA ASN A 443 11.85 0.72 -32.32
C ASN A 443 11.07 -0.11 -33.36
N ASN A 444 9.73 -0.16 -33.22
CA ASN A 444 8.84 -0.94 -34.07
C ASN A 444 8.22 -0.13 -35.22
N GLY A 445 8.53 1.15 -35.34
CA GLY A 445 7.93 2.04 -36.34
C GLY A 445 8.79 3.26 -36.66
N SER A 446 8.17 4.44 -36.61
CA SER A 446 8.82 5.74 -36.78
C SER A 446 8.78 6.55 -35.49
N ALA A 447 9.56 7.63 -35.43
CA ALA A 447 9.56 8.54 -34.28
C ALA A 447 8.15 9.06 -33.96
N THR A 448 7.36 9.43 -34.99
CA THR A 448 5.99 9.94 -34.80
C THR A 448 5.02 8.87 -34.35
N SER A 449 5.10 7.64 -34.88
CA SER A 449 4.18 6.56 -34.49
C SER A 449 4.44 6.07 -33.06
N GLU A 450 5.71 5.95 -32.67
CA GLU A 450 6.10 5.52 -31.32
C GLU A 450 5.68 6.56 -30.26
N ASP A 451 5.92 7.85 -30.52
CA ASP A 451 5.47 8.94 -29.63
C ASP A 451 3.95 8.96 -29.49
N LEU A 452 3.21 8.71 -30.59
CA LEU A 452 1.76 8.59 -30.56
C LEU A 452 1.30 7.44 -29.64
N PHE A 453 1.81 6.24 -29.87
CA PHE A 453 1.38 5.06 -29.11
C PHE A 453 1.75 5.19 -27.63
N TRP A 454 2.93 5.72 -27.34
CA TRP A 454 3.35 6.01 -25.97
C TRP A 454 2.42 7.03 -25.28
N LYS A 455 2.06 8.13 -25.95
CA LYS A 455 1.14 9.14 -25.37
C LYS A 455 -0.25 8.58 -25.10
N LEU A 456 -0.79 7.76 -25.99
CA LEU A 456 -2.09 7.11 -25.80
C LEU A 456 -2.05 6.13 -24.61
N ASP A 457 -1.01 5.31 -24.53
CA ASP A 457 -0.82 4.35 -23.44
C ASP A 457 -0.65 5.06 -22.09
N ALA A 458 0.21 6.09 -22.03
CA ALA A 458 0.45 6.87 -20.82
C ALA A 458 -0.83 7.56 -20.32
N LEU A 459 -1.67 8.07 -21.23
CA LEU A 459 -2.94 8.69 -20.87
C LEU A 459 -3.98 7.67 -20.36
N GLN A 460 -4.04 6.48 -20.96
CA GLN A 460 -4.90 5.40 -20.46
C GLN A 460 -4.46 4.92 -19.07
N MET A 461 -3.16 4.73 -18.87
CA MET A 461 -2.61 4.37 -17.55
C MET A 461 -2.87 5.46 -16.52
N PHE A 462 -2.69 6.73 -16.86
CA PHE A 462 -2.99 7.85 -15.97
C PHE A 462 -4.45 7.80 -15.49
N VAL A 463 -5.42 7.67 -16.39
CA VAL A 463 -6.84 7.64 -16.02
C VAL A 463 -7.19 6.36 -15.25
N PHE A 464 -6.58 5.23 -15.59
CA PHE A 464 -6.74 3.98 -14.83
C PHE A 464 -6.26 4.14 -13.38
N ASP A 465 -5.09 4.76 -13.18
CA ASP A 465 -4.48 4.97 -11.86
C ASP A 465 -5.23 6.01 -11.00
N LEU A 466 -6.15 6.79 -11.57
CA LEU A 466 -7.05 7.66 -10.80
C LEU A 466 -8.07 6.86 -9.99
N HIS A 467 -8.37 5.61 -10.39
CA HIS A 467 -9.32 4.73 -9.71
C HIS A 467 -10.69 5.38 -9.42
N TRP A 468 -11.28 5.99 -10.45
CA TRP A 468 -12.47 6.82 -10.26
C TRP A 468 -13.61 6.06 -9.54
N PRO A 469 -14.18 6.61 -8.45
CA PRO A 469 -15.18 5.90 -7.61
C PRO A 469 -16.50 5.65 -8.33
N GLU A 470 -16.98 6.66 -9.05
CA GLU A 470 -18.25 6.60 -9.76
C GLU A 470 -18.12 5.79 -11.04
N GLN A 471 -18.74 4.60 -11.06
CA GLN A 471 -18.62 3.67 -12.18
C GLN A 471 -19.10 4.27 -13.51
N GLU A 472 -20.15 5.09 -13.50
CA GLU A 472 -20.68 5.72 -14.73
C GLU A 472 -19.68 6.68 -15.36
N PHE A 473 -19.08 7.56 -14.56
CA PHE A 473 -18.07 8.50 -15.05
C PHE A 473 -16.76 7.79 -15.41
N ALA A 474 -16.34 6.78 -14.63
CA ALA A 474 -15.17 5.95 -14.93
C ALA A 474 -15.33 5.28 -16.30
N HIS A 475 -16.49 4.68 -16.56
CA HIS A 475 -16.80 4.04 -17.83
C HIS A 475 -16.85 5.05 -18.98
N HIS A 476 -17.45 6.22 -18.75
CA HIS A 476 -17.47 7.30 -19.74
C HIS A 476 -16.05 7.78 -20.12
N LEU A 477 -15.18 7.97 -19.13
CA LEU A 477 -13.77 8.32 -19.39
C LEU A 477 -13.04 7.22 -20.16
N GLU A 478 -13.17 5.96 -19.73
CA GLU A 478 -12.56 4.81 -20.41
C GLU A 478 -13.02 4.72 -21.87
N GLN A 479 -14.33 4.83 -22.10
CA GLN A 479 -14.91 4.84 -23.45
C GLN A 479 -14.35 5.97 -24.30
N ARG A 480 -14.26 7.18 -23.74
CA ARG A 480 -13.72 8.35 -24.43
C ARG A 480 -12.26 8.15 -24.84
N LEU A 481 -11.43 7.65 -23.93
CA LEU A 481 -10.01 7.38 -24.21
C LEU A 481 -9.83 6.34 -25.31
N LYS A 482 -10.69 5.31 -25.34
CA LYS A 482 -10.65 4.28 -26.36
C LYS A 482 -11.12 4.81 -27.72
N LEU A 483 -12.17 5.64 -27.77
CA LEU A 483 -12.60 6.32 -29.01
C LEU A 483 -11.49 7.20 -29.56
N MET A 484 -10.88 8.03 -28.72
CA MET A 484 -9.75 8.86 -29.09
C MET A 484 -8.57 8.00 -29.59
N ALA A 485 -8.21 6.91 -28.91
CA ALA A 485 -7.15 6.01 -29.38
C ALA A 485 -7.46 5.42 -30.76
N SER A 486 -8.71 5.01 -31.01
CA SER A 486 -9.18 4.52 -32.32
C SER A 486 -9.06 5.58 -33.41
N ASP A 487 -9.51 6.80 -33.16
CA ASP A 487 -9.46 7.91 -34.13
C ASP A 487 -8.01 8.29 -34.47
N MET A 488 -7.14 8.32 -33.46
CA MET A 488 -5.71 8.61 -33.64
C MET A 488 -4.98 7.48 -34.38
N LEU A 489 -5.33 6.22 -34.12
CA LEU A 489 -4.84 5.05 -34.88
C LEU A 489 -5.28 5.11 -36.35
N GLU A 490 -6.55 5.40 -36.61
CA GLU A 490 -7.08 5.55 -37.97
C GLU A 490 -6.35 6.66 -38.74
N ALA A 491 -6.15 7.80 -38.08
CA ALA A 491 -5.38 8.92 -38.57
C ALA A 491 -3.92 8.57 -38.89
N CYS A 492 -3.27 7.76 -38.05
CA CYS A 492 -1.92 7.25 -38.25
C CYS A 492 -1.84 6.31 -39.47
N VAL A 493 -2.76 5.35 -39.56
CA VAL A 493 -2.81 4.35 -40.64
C VAL A 493 -3.05 5.01 -42.00
N LYS A 494 -4.03 5.90 -42.10
CA LYS A 494 -4.35 6.62 -43.35
C LYS A 494 -3.19 7.47 -43.86
N ARG A 495 -2.51 8.20 -42.97
CA ARG A 495 -1.35 9.03 -43.33
C ARG A 495 -0.15 8.19 -43.74
N THR A 496 0.14 7.11 -42.99
CA THR A 496 1.21 6.16 -43.31
C THR A 496 1.01 5.55 -44.68
N ARG A 497 -0.21 5.09 -44.97
CA ARG A 497 -0.57 4.56 -46.28
C ARG A 497 -0.40 5.57 -47.41
N THR A 498 -0.87 6.81 -47.21
CA THR A 498 -0.72 7.88 -48.23
C THR A 498 0.76 8.17 -48.51
N ALA A 499 1.58 8.25 -47.46
CA ALA A 499 3.03 8.46 -47.60
C ALA A 499 3.71 7.28 -48.30
N PHE A 500 3.28 6.06 -48.01
CA PHE A 500 3.73 4.83 -48.64
C PHE A 500 3.47 4.84 -50.15
N GLU A 501 2.23 5.11 -50.55
CA GLU A 501 1.82 5.18 -51.96
C GLU A 501 2.66 6.22 -52.73
N LEU A 502 2.82 7.42 -52.16
CA LEU A 502 3.62 8.49 -52.77
C LEU A 502 5.10 8.11 -52.92
N LYS A 503 5.68 7.42 -51.93
CA LYS A 503 7.09 6.99 -51.98
C LYS A 503 7.29 5.89 -53.01
N LEU A 504 6.38 4.92 -53.09
CA LEU A 504 6.46 3.79 -54.00
C LEU A 504 6.19 4.20 -55.47
N GLN A 505 5.30 5.17 -55.70
CA GLN A 505 5.07 5.75 -57.03
C GLN A 505 6.36 6.33 -57.62
N LYS A 506 7.18 7.02 -56.81
CA LYS A 506 8.46 7.62 -57.22
C LYS A 506 9.59 6.61 -57.45
N ALA A 507 9.43 5.36 -57.01
CA ALA A 507 10.47 4.35 -57.14
C ALA A 507 10.66 3.89 -58.60
N SER A 508 11.88 3.47 -58.96
CA SER A 508 12.22 2.99 -60.30
C SER A 508 11.43 1.74 -60.70
N LYS A 509 11.24 1.50 -62.00
CA LYS A 509 10.63 0.28 -62.58
C LYS A 509 11.66 -0.61 -63.29
N THR A 510 12.92 -0.54 -62.86
CA THR A 510 14.04 -1.29 -63.45
C THR A 510 14.59 -2.30 -62.45
N THR A 511 15.45 -3.20 -62.91
CA THR A 511 16.15 -4.20 -62.07
C THR A 511 17.06 -3.58 -61.02
N ASP A 512 17.37 -2.28 -61.11
CA ASP A 512 18.14 -1.55 -60.11
C ASP A 512 17.28 -1.06 -58.92
N LEU A 513 15.97 -1.29 -58.97
CA LEU A 513 15.05 -0.96 -57.88
C LEU A 513 15.48 -1.67 -56.59
N ARG A 514 15.79 -0.89 -55.55
CA ARG A 514 15.92 -1.36 -54.17
C ARG A 514 14.87 -0.66 -53.33
N ILE A 515 14.09 -1.42 -52.58
CA ILE A 515 13.09 -0.84 -51.68
C ILE A 515 13.79 0.05 -50.65
N PRO A 516 13.42 1.35 -50.56
CA PRO A 516 13.98 2.24 -49.55
C PRO A 516 13.63 1.77 -48.14
N ALA A 517 14.56 1.94 -47.19
CA ALA A 517 14.32 1.60 -45.78
C ALA A 517 13.04 2.27 -45.23
N SER A 518 12.76 3.50 -45.64
CA SER A 518 11.54 4.23 -45.26
C SER A 518 10.23 3.50 -45.61
N VAL A 519 10.22 2.72 -46.70
CA VAL A 519 9.05 1.94 -47.13
C VAL A 519 8.85 0.74 -46.20
N CYS A 520 9.93 0.11 -45.74
CA CYS A 520 9.86 -0.93 -44.70
C CYS A 520 9.41 -0.35 -43.36
N THR A 521 9.90 0.84 -42.98
CA THR A 521 9.46 1.54 -41.77
C THR A 521 7.96 1.84 -41.79
N MET A 522 7.43 2.37 -42.91
CA MET A 522 5.98 2.59 -43.08
C MET A 522 5.17 1.29 -42.96
N PHE A 523 5.72 0.18 -43.48
CA PHE A 523 5.11 -1.14 -43.33
C PHE A 523 5.05 -1.55 -41.85
N ASN A 524 6.16 -1.41 -41.13
CA ASN A 524 6.23 -1.74 -39.70
C ASN A 524 5.28 -0.89 -38.87
N VAL A 525 5.10 0.40 -39.18
CA VAL A 525 4.12 1.26 -38.51
C VAL A 525 2.70 0.71 -38.60
N LEU A 526 2.28 0.18 -39.75
CA LEU A 526 0.93 -0.42 -39.88
C LEU A 526 0.80 -1.72 -39.11
N VAL A 527 1.86 -2.52 -39.11
CA VAL A 527 1.91 -3.78 -38.39
C VAL A 527 1.88 -3.55 -36.87
N ASP A 528 2.63 -2.56 -36.39
CA ASP A 528 2.63 -2.17 -34.98
C ASP A 528 1.28 -1.54 -34.59
N ALA A 529 0.67 -0.72 -35.46
CA ALA A 529 -0.69 -0.21 -35.25
C ALA A 529 -1.70 -1.33 -35.02
N LYS A 530 -1.53 -2.49 -35.66
CA LYS A 530 -2.37 -3.69 -35.39
C LYS A 530 -2.16 -4.25 -33.99
N LYS A 531 -0.92 -4.32 -33.52
CA LYS A 531 -0.62 -4.77 -32.15
C LYS A 531 -1.14 -3.78 -31.11
N GLN A 532 -0.99 -2.48 -31.37
CA GLN A 532 -1.46 -1.45 -30.46
C GLN A 532 -2.99 -1.34 -30.44
N SER A 533 -3.69 -1.61 -31.56
CA SER A 533 -5.16 -1.57 -31.59
C SER A 533 -5.80 -2.65 -30.69
N THR A 534 -5.17 -3.82 -30.55
CA THR A 534 -5.67 -4.85 -29.62
C THR A 534 -5.41 -4.47 -28.16
N LYS A 535 -4.32 -3.75 -27.87
CA LYS A 535 -4.01 -3.28 -26.52
C LYS A 535 -4.85 -2.06 -26.11
N LEU A 536 -4.82 -1.00 -26.91
CA LEU A 536 -5.37 0.31 -26.55
C LEU A 536 -6.89 0.40 -26.76
N CYS A 537 -7.48 -0.49 -27.57
CA CYS A 537 -8.90 -0.40 -27.94
C CYS A 537 -9.74 -1.61 -27.48
N ALA A 538 -9.17 -2.60 -26.77
CA ALA A 538 -9.97 -3.73 -26.27
C ALA A 538 -10.86 -3.32 -25.08
N LEU A 539 -12.08 -3.86 -25.01
CA LEU A 539 -12.96 -3.76 -23.83
C LEU A 539 -12.98 -5.10 -23.09
N ASP A 540 -12.96 -5.06 -21.76
CA ASP A 540 -13.35 -6.21 -20.94
C ASP A 540 -14.86 -6.45 -21.11
N GLY A 541 -15.22 -7.68 -21.48
CA GLY A 541 -16.50 -8.06 -22.09
C GLY A 541 -17.71 -8.12 -21.14
N GLY A 542 -17.97 -7.06 -20.36
CA GLY A 542 -18.94 -7.09 -19.25
C GLY A 542 -20.34 -6.48 -19.43
N GLN A 543 -20.62 -5.68 -20.47
CA GLN A 543 -21.89 -4.92 -20.55
C GLN A 543 -22.50 -4.84 -21.95
N GLU A 544 -23.80 -4.54 -22.03
CA GLU A 544 -24.64 -4.44 -23.26
C GLU A 544 -24.04 -3.51 -24.34
N PHE A 545 -23.20 -2.55 -23.94
CA PHE A 545 -22.39 -1.67 -24.81
C PHE A 545 -21.25 -2.36 -25.55
N GLY A 546 -20.84 -3.55 -25.12
CA GLY A 546 -19.83 -4.36 -25.79
C GLY A 546 -20.18 -4.65 -27.25
N SER A 547 -21.47 -4.72 -27.59
CA SER A 547 -21.92 -4.96 -28.96
C SER A 547 -21.64 -3.81 -29.92
N GLN A 548 -21.87 -2.55 -29.52
CA GLN A 548 -21.56 -1.37 -30.34
C GLN A 548 -20.06 -1.13 -30.41
N TRP A 549 -19.34 -1.33 -29.30
CA TRP A 549 -17.89 -1.18 -29.28
C TRP A 549 -17.17 -2.25 -30.11
N GLN A 550 -17.63 -3.51 -30.06
CA GLN A 550 -17.12 -4.57 -30.93
C GLN A 550 -17.24 -4.19 -32.41
N GLN A 551 -18.29 -3.47 -32.80
CA GLN A 551 -18.41 -2.97 -34.17
C GLN A 551 -17.37 -1.88 -34.50
N TYR A 552 -17.03 -0.99 -33.56
CA TYR A 552 -15.98 0.01 -33.76
C TYR A 552 -14.58 -0.60 -33.77
N HIS A 553 -14.29 -1.52 -32.85
CA HIS A 553 -13.03 -2.26 -32.80
C HIS A 553 -12.83 -3.10 -34.07
N SER A 554 -13.88 -3.77 -34.54
CA SER A 554 -13.87 -4.48 -35.82
C SER A 554 -13.56 -3.54 -36.99
N LYS A 555 -14.11 -2.31 -37.02
CA LYS A 555 -13.85 -1.35 -38.10
C LYS A 555 -12.38 -0.92 -38.17
N ILE A 556 -11.73 -0.66 -37.03
CA ILE A 556 -10.31 -0.26 -37.03
C ILE A 556 -9.41 -1.44 -37.37
N ASP A 557 -9.71 -2.65 -36.87
CA ASP A 557 -8.96 -3.86 -37.24
C ASP A 557 -9.10 -4.18 -38.73
N ASP A 558 -10.33 -4.11 -39.27
CA ASP A 558 -10.60 -4.24 -40.70
C ASP A 558 -9.87 -3.17 -41.53
N LEU A 559 -9.82 -1.93 -41.06
CA LEU A 559 -9.10 -0.83 -41.74
C LEU A 559 -7.59 -1.08 -41.77
N ILE A 560 -7.01 -1.56 -40.67
CA ILE A 560 -5.58 -1.90 -40.59
C ILE A 560 -5.28 -3.10 -41.50
N ASP A 561 -6.08 -4.17 -41.41
CA ASP A 561 -5.88 -5.37 -42.22
C ASP A 561 -6.02 -5.10 -43.73
N ASN A 562 -7.01 -4.28 -44.11
CA ASN A 562 -7.17 -3.87 -45.50
C ASN A 562 -6.00 -2.98 -45.95
N SER A 563 -5.51 -2.08 -45.09
CA SER A 563 -4.37 -1.22 -45.40
C SER A 563 -3.08 -2.03 -45.59
N VAL A 564 -2.82 -3.03 -44.74
CA VAL A 564 -1.66 -3.92 -44.89
C VAL A 564 -1.77 -4.76 -46.15
N LYS A 565 -2.94 -5.37 -46.44
CA LYS A 565 -3.18 -6.13 -47.68
C LYS A 565 -2.94 -5.27 -48.92
N GLU A 566 -3.40 -4.03 -48.91
CA GLU A 566 -3.24 -3.11 -50.03
C GLU A 566 -1.79 -2.68 -50.24
N ILE A 567 -1.06 -2.39 -49.17
CA ILE A 567 0.38 -2.09 -49.25
C ILE A 567 1.19 -3.28 -49.79
N ILE A 568 0.88 -4.51 -49.37
CA ILE A 568 1.47 -5.72 -49.94
C ILE A 568 1.17 -5.79 -51.44
N SER A 569 -0.09 -5.60 -51.84
CA SER A 569 -0.51 -5.61 -53.25
C SER A 569 0.23 -4.55 -54.09
N LEU A 570 0.41 -3.35 -53.55
CA LEU A 570 1.14 -2.27 -54.21
C LEU A 570 2.63 -2.60 -54.38
N LEU A 571 3.28 -3.19 -53.37
CA LEU A 571 4.68 -3.66 -53.47
C LEU A 571 4.82 -4.75 -54.52
N VAL A 572 3.95 -5.76 -54.46
CA VAL A 572 3.93 -6.87 -55.40
C VAL A 572 3.72 -6.35 -56.83
N SER A 573 2.75 -5.46 -57.03
CA SER A 573 2.51 -4.82 -58.33
C SER A 573 3.75 -4.07 -58.83
N LYS A 574 4.45 -3.36 -57.95
CA LYS A 574 5.69 -2.67 -58.29
C LYS A 574 6.79 -3.64 -58.71
N PHE A 575 6.99 -4.74 -57.99
CA PHE A 575 7.98 -5.76 -58.34
C PHE A 575 7.64 -6.48 -59.64
N VAL A 576 6.36 -6.80 -59.84
CA VAL A 576 5.88 -7.40 -61.09
C VAL A 576 6.10 -6.46 -62.28
N SER A 577 5.93 -5.15 -62.10
CA SER A 577 6.22 -4.18 -63.18
C SER A 577 7.69 -4.18 -63.63
N VAL A 578 8.63 -4.56 -62.75
CA VAL A 578 10.05 -4.76 -63.10
C VAL A 578 10.19 -6.00 -63.99
N LEU A 579 9.50 -7.09 -63.66
CA LEU A 579 9.47 -8.32 -64.48
C LEU A 579 8.85 -8.06 -65.85
N GLU A 580 7.72 -7.34 -65.91
CA GLU A 580 7.10 -6.92 -67.18
C GLU A 580 8.09 -6.11 -68.04
N GLY A 581 8.90 -5.24 -67.42
CA GLY A 581 9.97 -4.52 -68.10
C GLY A 581 11.07 -5.43 -68.66
N VAL A 582 11.43 -6.50 -67.95
CA VAL A 582 12.36 -7.54 -68.44
C VAL A 582 11.76 -8.32 -69.61
N LEU A 583 10.49 -8.74 -69.49
CA LEU A 583 9.75 -9.46 -70.52
C LEU A 583 9.51 -8.61 -71.78
N SER A 584 9.29 -7.30 -71.63
CA SER A 584 9.19 -6.35 -72.75
C SER A 584 10.52 -6.14 -73.48
N LYS A 585 11.66 -6.26 -72.78
CA LYS A 585 12.97 -6.30 -73.46
C LYS A 585 13.16 -7.62 -74.19
N LEU A 586 12.67 -8.73 -73.64
CA LEU A 586 12.70 -10.05 -74.26
C LEU A 586 11.82 -10.14 -75.52
N SER A 587 10.70 -9.43 -75.59
CA SER A 587 9.84 -9.43 -76.79
C SER A 587 10.50 -8.80 -78.03
N ARG A 588 11.64 -8.10 -77.88
CA ARG A 588 12.44 -7.61 -79.02
C ARG A 588 13.05 -8.73 -79.87
N TYR A 589 13.02 -9.96 -79.38
CA TYR A 589 13.53 -11.15 -80.05
C TYR A 589 12.41 -12.01 -80.67
N ASP A 590 11.14 -11.54 -80.63
CA ASP A 590 10.00 -12.24 -81.24
C ASP A 590 10.17 -12.34 -82.77
N GLU A 591 9.68 -13.42 -83.37
CA GLU A 591 9.72 -13.65 -84.82
C GLU A 591 9.03 -12.50 -85.59
N GLY A 592 9.70 -11.95 -86.62
CA GLY A 592 9.20 -10.81 -87.42
C GLY A 592 9.67 -9.43 -86.95
N THR A 593 10.46 -9.32 -85.87
CA THR A 593 11.08 -8.06 -85.42
C THR A 593 12.42 -7.78 -86.14
N PHE A 594 12.80 -6.49 -86.29
CA PHE A 594 14.06 -6.09 -86.95
C PHE A 594 15.32 -6.74 -86.32
N PHE A 595 15.28 -7.04 -85.02
CA PHE A 595 16.42 -7.66 -84.32
C PHE A 595 16.50 -9.17 -84.54
N SER A 596 15.37 -9.87 -84.72
CA SER A 596 15.38 -11.31 -85.03
C SER A 596 16.05 -11.61 -86.39
N SER A 597 15.92 -10.68 -87.34
CA SER A 597 16.45 -10.79 -88.70
C SER A 597 17.90 -10.32 -88.84
N ILE A 598 18.34 -9.30 -88.06
CA ILE A 598 19.71 -8.77 -88.12
C ILE A 598 20.71 -9.67 -87.37
N LEU A 599 20.32 -10.29 -86.24
CA LEU A 599 21.22 -11.16 -85.46
C LEU A 599 21.56 -12.49 -86.16
N SER A 600 20.65 -13.02 -86.99
CA SER A 600 20.92 -14.22 -87.81
C SER A 600 21.97 -13.97 -88.91
N PHE A 601 21.98 -12.76 -89.50
CA PHE A 601 22.85 -12.46 -90.64
C PHE A 601 24.18 -11.78 -90.27
N THR A 602 24.25 -11.00 -89.18
CA THR A 602 25.45 -10.21 -88.83
C THR A 602 26.40 -10.86 -87.81
N VAL A 603 25.94 -11.80 -86.98
CA VAL A 603 26.80 -12.46 -85.96
C VAL A 603 27.88 -13.36 -86.60
N LYS A 604 27.61 -13.95 -87.77
CA LYS A 604 28.61 -14.77 -88.49
C LYS A 604 29.63 -13.95 -89.29
N ALA A 605 29.35 -12.70 -89.66
CA ALA A 605 30.20 -11.89 -90.53
C ALA A 605 30.93 -10.74 -89.81
N ALA A 606 30.34 -10.13 -88.79
CA ALA A 606 30.88 -8.92 -88.15
C ALA A 606 31.86 -9.17 -86.99
N ALA A 607 31.90 -10.41 -86.44
CA ALA A 607 32.80 -10.77 -85.32
C ALA A 607 34.31 -10.70 -85.66
N LYS A 608 34.68 -10.37 -86.90
CA LYS A 608 36.07 -10.30 -87.36
C LYS A 608 36.62 -8.87 -87.55
N TYR A 609 35.77 -7.83 -87.59
CA TYR A 609 36.23 -6.48 -87.97
C TYR A 609 35.59 -5.29 -87.23
N VAL A 610 34.59 -5.47 -86.35
CA VAL A 610 34.03 -4.39 -85.52
C VAL A 610 33.65 -4.95 -84.14
N ASP A 611 33.91 -4.20 -83.08
CA ASP A 611 33.46 -4.51 -81.72
C ASP A 611 31.93 -4.34 -81.62
N VAL A 612 31.21 -5.36 -82.07
CA VAL A 612 29.76 -5.49 -81.90
C VAL A 612 29.52 -5.66 -80.39
N PRO A 613 28.60 -4.89 -79.76
CA PRO A 613 28.29 -5.09 -78.35
C PRO A 613 27.90 -6.55 -78.15
N LYS A 614 28.71 -7.30 -77.41
CA LYS A 614 28.35 -8.66 -76.99
C LYS A 614 26.94 -8.59 -76.36
N PRO A 615 26.05 -9.57 -76.60
CA PRO A 615 24.83 -9.71 -75.81
C PRO A 615 25.25 -10.09 -74.37
N GLY A 616 25.65 -9.08 -73.60
CA GLY A 616 26.45 -9.18 -72.38
C GLY A 616 25.83 -8.46 -71.19
N MET A 617 24.53 -8.20 -71.21
CA MET A 617 23.76 -8.11 -69.97
C MET A 617 22.90 -9.37 -69.93
N ASP A 618 23.22 -10.29 -69.03
CA ASP A 618 22.32 -11.40 -68.75
C ASP A 618 21.08 -10.84 -68.02
N LEU A 619 20.02 -10.58 -68.79
CA LEU A 619 18.75 -10.06 -68.25
C LEU A 619 18.22 -10.95 -67.12
N ALA A 620 18.47 -12.27 -67.17
CA ALA A 620 18.07 -13.16 -66.10
C ALA A 620 18.87 -12.88 -64.82
N ASP A 621 20.19 -12.72 -64.90
CA ASP A 621 21.02 -12.46 -63.71
C ASP A 621 20.66 -11.13 -63.04
N THR A 622 20.45 -10.08 -63.83
CA THR A 622 20.05 -8.77 -63.29
C THR A 622 18.68 -8.83 -62.59
N TYR A 623 17.73 -9.60 -63.13
CA TYR A 623 16.43 -9.82 -62.50
C TYR A 623 16.51 -10.71 -61.25
N ILE A 624 17.31 -11.77 -61.28
CA ILE A 624 17.52 -12.66 -60.11
C ILE A 624 18.19 -11.90 -58.97
N MET A 625 19.21 -11.09 -59.27
CA MET A 625 19.84 -10.21 -58.27
C MET A 625 18.85 -9.20 -57.70
N PHE A 626 17.97 -8.64 -58.54
CA PHE A 626 16.88 -7.76 -58.11
C PHE A 626 15.95 -8.46 -57.11
N VAL A 627 15.50 -9.69 -57.41
CA VAL A 627 14.63 -10.47 -56.53
C VAL A 627 15.31 -10.70 -55.18
N ARG A 628 16.52 -11.27 -55.19
CA ARG A 628 17.28 -11.59 -53.96
C ARG A 628 17.52 -10.38 -53.08
N GLN A 629 18.03 -9.29 -53.66
CA GLN A 629 18.39 -8.11 -52.87
C GLN A 629 17.15 -7.44 -52.24
N ASN A 630 16.00 -7.47 -52.89
CA ASN A 630 14.77 -6.95 -52.27
C ASN A 630 14.17 -7.93 -51.25
N GLN A 631 14.28 -9.26 -51.46
CA GLN A 631 13.93 -10.25 -50.44
C GLN A 631 14.77 -10.06 -49.17
N ASP A 632 16.08 -9.88 -49.31
CA ASP A 632 16.99 -9.65 -48.19
C ASP A 632 16.64 -8.38 -47.43
N ILE A 633 16.40 -7.26 -48.14
CA ILE A 633 15.99 -5.98 -47.51
C ILE A 633 14.67 -6.14 -46.75
N LEU A 634 13.68 -6.83 -47.33
CA LEU A 634 12.37 -7.02 -46.70
C LEU A 634 12.48 -7.90 -45.46
N ARG A 635 13.26 -8.99 -45.51
CA ARG A 635 13.51 -9.86 -44.35
C ARG A 635 14.29 -9.17 -43.24
N GLU A 636 15.28 -8.35 -43.59
CA GLU A 636 16.09 -7.66 -42.60
C GLU A 636 15.31 -6.56 -41.88
N LYS A 637 14.39 -5.87 -42.59
CA LYS A 637 13.79 -4.62 -42.11
C LYS A 637 12.31 -4.68 -41.76
N VAL A 638 11.58 -5.74 -42.12
CA VAL A 638 10.18 -5.91 -41.72
C VAL A 638 10.12 -6.81 -40.49
N ASN A 639 9.42 -6.36 -39.44
CA ASN A 639 9.52 -6.99 -38.11
C ASN A 639 8.71 -8.29 -37.99
N GLU A 640 7.64 -8.46 -38.77
CA GLU A 640 6.70 -9.59 -38.63
C GLU A 640 6.78 -10.58 -39.80
N GLU A 641 7.21 -11.80 -39.49
CA GLU A 641 7.44 -12.89 -40.46
C GLU A 641 6.17 -13.26 -41.24
N MET A 642 5.00 -13.31 -40.56
CA MET A 642 3.73 -13.67 -41.20
C MET A 642 3.37 -12.75 -42.39
N TYR A 643 3.73 -11.47 -42.32
CA TYR A 643 3.45 -10.53 -43.42
C TYR A 643 4.49 -10.64 -44.54
N ILE A 644 5.74 -11.00 -44.21
CA ILE A 644 6.78 -11.31 -45.19
C ILE A 644 6.39 -12.54 -46.02
N GLU A 645 5.97 -13.62 -45.36
CA GLU A 645 5.52 -14.85 -46.02
C GLU A 645 4.37 -14.57 -47.00
N LYS A 646 3.34 -13.83 -46.54
CA LYS A 646 2.21 -13.42 -47.41
C LYS A 646 2.66 -12.57 -48.60
N LEU A 647 3.61 -11.66 -48.39
CA LEU A 647 4.14 -10.82 -49.46
C LEU A 647 4.89 -11.67 -50.50
N PHE A 648 5.73 -12.60 -50.05
CA PHE A 648 6.49 -13.48 -50.94
C PHE A 648 5.61 -14.47 -51.69
N ASP A 649 4.59 -15.04 -51.04
CA ASP A 649 3.58 -15.87 -51.69
C ASP A 649 2.88 -15.13 -52.84
N GLN A 650 2.43 -13.90 -52.59
CA GLN A 650 1.77 -13.07 -53.60
C GLN A 650 2.72 -12.62 -54.70
N TRP A 651 3.96 -12.27 -54.35
CA TRP A 651 4.98 -11.86 -55.31
C TRP A 651 5.34 -13.00 -56.26
N TYR A 652 5.60 -14.20 -55.74
CA TYR A 652 5.89 -15.37 -56.56
C TYR A 652 4.71 -15.70 -57.48
N SER A 653 3.50 -15.82 -56.92
CA SER A 653 2.28 -16.16 -57.67
C SER A 653 2.04 -15.18 -58.81
N SER A 654 2.18 -13.88 -58.56
CA SER A 654 1.98 -12.84 -59.57
C SER A 654 3.09 -12.85 -60.63
N SER A 655 4.33 -13.12 -60.24
CA SER A 655 5.46 -13.23 -61.16
C SER A 655 5.28 -14.39 -62.16
N ILE A 656 4.93 -15.58 -61.66
CA ILE A 656 4.67 -16.76 -62.51
C ILE A 656 3.45 -16.53 -63.41
N LYS A 657 2.41 -15.86 -62.90
CA LYS A 657 1.23 -15.51 -63.70
C LYS A 657 1.58 -14.58 -64.87
N VAL A 658 2.41 -13.57 -64.66
CA VAL A 658 2.83 -12.66 -65.74
C VAL A 658 3.70 -13.38 -66.77
N ILE A 659 4.60 -14.28 -66.36
CA ILE A 659 5.36 -15.12 -67.30
C ILE A 659 4.42 -16.03 -68.10
N CYS A 660 3.43 -16.64 -67.43
CA CYS A 660 2.44 -17.48 -68.09
C CYS A 660 1.63 -16.71 -69.13
N LEU A 661 1.18 -15.49 -68.80
CA LEU A 661 0.47 -14.62 -69.75
C LEU A 661 1.36 -14.26 -70.95
N TRP A 662 2.61 -13.86 -70.69
CA TRP A 662 3.56 -13.52 -71.75
C TRP A 662 3.85 -14.69 -72.70
N LEU A 663 3.92 -15.92 -72.18
CA LEU A 663 4.03 -17.14 -73.00
C LEU A 663 2.74 -17.47 -73.74
N THR A 664 1.58 -17.21 -73.12
CA THR A 664 0.26 -17.45 -73.72
C THR A 664 0.05 -16.55 -74.94
N ASP A 665 0.47 -15.29 -74.86
CA ASP A 665 0.44 -14.34 -75.99
C ASP A 665 1.33 -14.78 -77.18
N ARG A 666 2.15 -15.82 -77.00
CA ARG A 666 3.11 -16.38 -77.97
C ARG A 666 2.86 -17.87 -78.22
N LEU A 667 1.63 -18.34 -78.02
CA LEU A 667 1.30 -19.76 -78.18
C LEU A 667 1.70 -20.31 -79.56
N ASP A 668 1.49 -19.52 -80.63
CA ASP A 668 1.73 -19.89 -82.02
C ASP A 668 3.14 -19.53 -82.55
N LEU A 669 3.99 -18.93 -81.72
CA LEU A 669 5.36 -18.53 -82.09
C LEU A 669 6.38 -19.47 -81.45
N GLN A 670 7.48 -19.75 -82.17
CA GLN A 670 8.64 -20.43 -81.58
C GLN A 670 9.48 -19.43 -80.79
N LEU A 671 9.89 -19.79 -79.57
CA LEU A 671 10.72 -18.90 -78.75
C LEU A 671 12.15 -18.85 -79.27
N HIS A 672 12.71 -17.65 -79.40
CA HIS A 672 14.11 -17.47 -79.73
C HIS A 672 15.02 -18.08 -78.64
N ILE A 673 16.16 -18.66 -78.99
CA ILE A 673 17.03 -19.38 -78.05
C ILE A 673 17.49 -18.53 -76.86
N TYR A 674 17.68 -17.22 -77.06
CA TYR A 674 17.97 -16.27 -75.98
C TYR A 674 16.77 -16.05 -75.05
N GLN A 675 15.54 -15.99 -75.57
CA GLN A 675 14.32 -15.87 -74.76
C GLN A 675 14.13 -17.12 -73.90
N LEU A 676 14.27 -18.29 -74.52
CA LEU A 676 14.17 -19.58 -73.84
C LEU A 676 15.21 -19.72 -72.71
N LYS A 677 16.49 -19.47 -72.98
CA LYS A 677 17.54 -19.50 -71.93
C LYS A 677 17.26 -18.55 -70.77
N THR A 678 16.83 -17.33 -71.07
CA THR A 678 16.55 -16.30 -70.06
C THR A 678 15.36 -16.71 -69.19
N LEU A 679 14.27 -17.20 -69.80
CA LEU A 679 13.06 -17.62 -69.07
C LEU A 679 13.30 -18.87 -68.23
N ILE A 680 13.99 -19.89 -68.75
CA ILE A 680 14.37 -21.08 -67.97
C ILE A 680 15.16 -20.67 -66.73
N LYS A 681 16.16 -19.79 -66.90
CA LYS A 681 17.00 -19.30 -65.80
C LYS A 681 16.20 -18.51 -64.77
N ILE A 682 15.32 -17.60 -65.20
CA ILE A 682 14.44 -16.83 -64.29
C ILE A 682 13.51 -17.77 -63.53
N VAL A 683 12.78 -18.65 -64.22
CA VAL A 683 11.79 -19.54 -63.58
C VAL A 683 12.45 -20.48 -62.57
N LYS A 684 13.54 -21.16 -62.92
CA LYS A 684 14.24 -22.08 -62.01
C LYS A 684 14.84 -21.38 -60.80
N LYS A 685 15.53 -20.25 -61.01
CA LYS A 685 16.19 -19.53 -59.90
C LYS A 685 15.15 -18.86 -58.99
N THR A 686 14.10 -18.28 -59.56
CA THR A 686 13.01 -17.68 -58.79
C THR A 686 12.28 -18.74 -57.96
N TYR A 687 11.97 -19.93 -58.52
CA TYR A 687 11.39 -21.05 -57.77
C TYR A 687 12.25 -21.40 -56.54
N ARG A 688 13.55 -21.61 -56.75
CA ARG A 688 14.48 -21.97 -55.66
C ARG A 688 14.62 -20.85 -54.63
N ASP A 689 14.75 -19.61 -55.07
CA ASP A 689 14.93 -18.46 -54.18
C ASP A 689 13.68 -18.24 -53.33
N PHE A 690 12.47 -18.27 -53.90
CA PHE A 690 11.24 -18.15 -53.12
C PHE A 690 10.97 -19.35 -52.20
N ARG A 691 11.36 -20.58 -52.60
CA ARG A 691 11.34 -21.76 -51.71
C ARG A 691 12.21 -21.57 -50.48
N LEU A 692 13.43 -21.04 -50.64
CA LEU A 692 14.32 -20.72 -49.53
C LEU A 692 13.77 -19.62 -48.61
N GLN A 693 12.87 -18.79 -49.14
CA GLN A 693 12.24 -17.68 -48.45
C GLN A 693 10.90 -18.07 -47.81
N GLY A 694 10.58 -19.37 -47.72
CA GLY A 694 9.42 -19.88 -46.97
C GLY A 694 8.10 -19.92 -47.74
N VAL A 695 8.09 -19.68 -49.06
CA VAL A 695 6.87 -19.83 -49.88
C VAL A 695 6.43 -21.30 -49.89
N LEU A 696 5.15 -21.53 -49.60
CA LEU A 696 4.59 -22.89 -49.46
C LEU A 696 4.64 -23.68 -50.78
N GLU A 697 4.85 -24.99 -50.70
CA GLU A 697 4.89 -25.88 -51.87
C GLU A 697 3.62 -25.80 -52.72
N GLY A 698 2.46 -25.63 -52.11
CA GLY A 698 1.19 -25.46 -52.84
C GLY A 698 1.15 -24.20 -53.70
N THR A 699 1.86 -23.14 -53.28
CA THR A 699 2.02 -21.89 -54.04
C THR A 699 3.10 -22.04 -55.11
N LEU A 700 4.22 -22.67 -54.76
CA LEU A 700 5.34 -22.95 -55.67
C LEU A 700 4.91 -23.81 -56.88
N ASN A 701 4.20 -24.91 -56.60
CA ASN A 701 3.70 -25.88 -57.58
C ASN A 701 2.25 -25.57 -58.01
N SER A 702 1.98 -24.31 -58.29
CA SER A 702 0.67 -23.89 -58.79
C SER A 702 0.40 -24.43 -60.20
N LYS A 703 -0.88 -24.60 -60.57
CA LYS A 703 -1.27 -24.97 -61.95
C LYS A 703 -0.68 -24.02 -63.01
N THR A 704 -0.49 -22.75 -62.64
CA THR A 704 0.12 -21.74 -63.51
C THR A 704 1.61 -22.01 -63.69
N TYR A 705 2.32 -22.39 -62.62
CA TYR A 705 3.71 -22.83 -62.69
C TYR A 705 3.85 -24.07 -63.58
N ASP A 706 3.02 -25.10 -63.38
CA ASP A 706 3.04 -26.33 -64.20
C ASP A 706 2.87 -26.03 -65.69
N THR A 707 2.00 -25.07 -66.01
CA THR A 707 1.74 -24.63 -67.38
C THR A 707 2.98 -23.98 -68.00
N VAL A 708 3.61 -23.06 -67.26
CA VAL A 708 4.87 -22.41 -67.67
C VAL A 708 5.98 -23.44 -67.82
N HIS A 709 6.14 -24.33 -66.83
CA HIS A 709 7.15 -25.37 -66.80
C HIS A 709 7.03 -26.29 -68.02
N ARG A 710 5.84 -26.84 -68.29
CA ARG A 710 5.60 -27.70 -69.45
C ARG A 710 5.89 -26.98 -70.77
N ARG A 711 5.46 -25.72 -70.95
CA ARG A 711 5.75 -24.97 -72.18
C ARG A 711 7.24 -24.80 -72.39
N LEU A 712 7.99 -24.42 -71.35
CA LEU A 712 9.45 -24.25 -71.43
C LEU A 712 10.17 -25.58 -71.69
N THR A 713 9.74 -26.70 -71.08
CA THR A 713 10.31 -28.03 -71.35
C THR A 713 10.10 -28.47 -72.81
N VAL A 714 8.91 -28.22 -73.38
CA VAL A 714 8.61 -28.56 -74.77
C VAL A 714 9.47 -27.72 -75.73
N GLU A 715 9.54 -26.40 -75.50
CA GLU A 715 10.38 -25.49 -76.30
C GLU A 715 11.88 -25.86 -76.23
N GLU A 716 12.36 -26.28 -75.06
CA GLU A 716 13.72 -26.79 -74.87
C GLU A 716 13.98 -28.07 -75.68
N ALA A 717 13.05 -29.02 -75.63
CA ALA A 717 13.13 -30.24 -76.43
C ALA A 717 13.12 -29.92 -77.93
N THR A 718 12.28 -28.99 -78.38
CA THR A 718 12.23 -28.56 -79.79
C THR A 718 13.52 -27.85 -80.23
N ALA A 719 14.07 -26.95 -79.40
CA ALA A 719 15.30 -26.22 -79.70
C ALA A 719 16.54 -27.11 -79.70
N SER A 720 16.60 -28.13 -78.84
CA SER A 720 17.72 -29.09 -78.81
C SER A 720 17.79 -30.00 -80.03
N VAL A 721 16.66 -30.24 -80.71
CA VAL A 721 16.57 -31.03 -81.94
C VAL A 721 16.87 -30.19 -83.20
N SER A 722 16.58 -28.88 -83.21
CA SER A 722 16.77 -28.00 -84.38
C SER A 722 18.17 -27.40 -84.51
N GLU A 723 18.84 -27.06 -83.40
CA GLU A 723 20.19 -26.50 -83.37
C GLU A 723 21.11 -27.36 -82.50
N GLY A 724 21.83 -28.31 -83.12
CA GLY A 724 22.79 -29.17 -82.43
C GLY A 724 23.83 -28.37 -81.64
N GLY A 725 23.66 -28.29 -80.31
CA GLY A 725 24.61 -27.70 -79.35
C GLY A 725 24.25 -26.34 -78.74
N GLY A 726 23.04 -25.81 -78.93
CA GLY A 726 22.72 -24.41 -78.59
C GLY A 726 22.52 -24.05 -77.10
N LEU A 727 22.17 -24.99 -76.22
CA LEU A 727 21.87 -24.73 -74.80
C LEU A 727 23.08 -25.13 -73.92
N GLN A 728 24.03 -24.23 -73.67
CA GLN A 728 25.19 -24.45 -72.79
C GLN A 728 24.77 -24.73 -71.31
N GLY A 729 24.31 -25.93 -71.00
CA GLY A 729 24.06 -26.40 -69.61
C GLY A 729 22.85 -25.79 -68.89
N ILE A 730 21.96 -25.06 -69.57
CA ILE A 730 20.72 -24.51 -68.99
C ILE A 730 19.55 -25.39 -69.45
N THR A 731 19.00 -26.18 -68.52
CA THR A 731 17.87 -27.09 -68.76
C THR A 731 16.76 -26.88 -67.74
N MET A 732 15.51 -27.14 -68.13
CA MET A 732 14.35 -27.23 -67.25
C MET A 732 14.36 -28.49 -66.38
N LYS A 733 15.16 -29.52 -66.69
CA LYS A 733 15.31 -30.70 -65.82
C LYS A 733 15.92 -30.30 -64.47
N ASP A 734 15.42 -30.89 -63.39
CA ASP A 734 15.96 -30.66 -62.05
C ASP A 734 17.34 -31.30 -61.95
N SER A 735 18.35 -30.46 -61.79
CA SER A 735 19.74 -30.88 -61.58
C SER A 735 19.98 -31.45 -60.18
N ASP A 736 18.96 -31.42 -59.31
CA ASP A 736 19.04 -31.89 -57.93
C ASP A 736 18.63 -33.38 -57.79
N GLU A 737 18.13 -34.02 -58.85
CA GLU A 737 17.81 -35.47 -58.87
C GLU A 737 18.95 -36.36 -59.41
N GLU A 738 20.06 -35.79 -59.89
CA GLU A 738 21.17 -36.56 -60.50
C GLU A 738 22.33 -36.91 -59.54
N GLU A 739 22.27 -36.59 -58.25
CA GLU A 739 23.33 -36.94 -57.26
C GLU A 739 23.00 -38.13 -56.33
N GLU A 740 21.87 -38.82 -56.49
CA GLU A 740 21.63 -40.13 -55.85
C GLU A 740 21.60 -41.25 -56.91
N GLY A 741 22.80 -41.64 -57.37
CA GLY A 741 23.04 -42.81 -58.22
C GLY A 741 24.23 -43.61 -57.73
#